data_AF-A0A6L5P080-F1
#
_entry.id   AF-A0A6L5P080-F1
#
_cell.length_a   1.000
_cell.length_b   1.000
_cell.length_c   1.000
_cell.angle_alpha   90.00
_cell.angle_beta   90.00
_cell.angle_gamma   90.00
#
_symmetry.space_group_name_H-M   'P 1'
#
loop_
_entity.id
_entity.type
_entity.pdbx_description
1 polymer ?
#
loop_
_entity_poly.entity_id
_entity_poly.type
_entity_poly.pdbx_seq_one_letter_code
_entity_poly.pdbx_strand_id
1 'polypeptide(L)'
;MCAIALLTTGSALAFEDIDYDTYFPNVVQGHHSNTASCRNNNGTQLVIFNGQINGTNGQSLPFCSSNKTNGMQNNTCDDGAGGYTYCEITGSDINGFNLNRNENKFLSSSGTTNIDWGRCTASDNLGPAENEFGTLILDKSGCELTFASTRQEYRIKRLILNSNSVVNLPAGDYWVDALEIQGGTPTFNVSGDVRFFVNQSIQVNGSFKVKQNADSRFTMIAYNNINFNNSGVDFNGYLYADGNIVIHNKSEFYGRITAGKLEISDQSVINDIKNPTTPFHIQYGKTSNGTVTFDSPFPAGVTPLVFLMPTVSETNSNNDGPASAFLVGTPTATGFSWTQEESPSPNNRYVPSQNMPEMHWIAVTPGTHELSNGSQLVAGTVDIDEVMFGSNSPYTDITVPSANNVLLHQIQTHNNNCWFTTTSQFSNNGPEIAIDTSEVRTNSRACQPANLGNGQIQNESVAYLSVASGAGTLALNGENVQYQFTGGAQTFTAGNIQSLAYQCGVTTTLSGFTSPPIFVAGKNSRRGGDGGWLRRCQLTSNVVSMAVDEDTYRDTDRRHVWENYSFMAFESTPVGVVIDHFEFDHSGGGLTCAPETLILKACANSSCSQLVPDAITANLSPASIPGGGGWVGGNVVNINGGQIALSLRHNTPGMVSVDVADSTPGANPTNPTLCRISGGNASVANCQLIFDDSGFLFDVASANKDSNGNMAKLANKPLSMTISAVKKDDASLQCVPTFANEAKSLALWSSYIDPNTSGLVASSAVSIDGTSVGKSPTAATPLTVNFNAQGQANISLNYPDAGRIQIDAQYSGSGDEAGLVMTGNQQVVSFPVGLCASLPEANASCSSGDSSCSAYKHAGESFPIEVRAKAWTSDNDNNFCDNPNTPNYAHNGMTLGHELVAPAAGEIGALTNTQYDHVAAGNNLNTVTQAVSEVGVFNFTIKSPSTYLGSDFYNIPQAKTGNTGRFVPARFAVSGTSVLPACGMFSYMDQPFPMAMNISAQNTSSAVTKNYFGDFAKATASLEGENNDDGVELSSRLSALPINAGSWLAGVATVDNSYQASFSRIAPPNVDGPFTNLDIGVKVFDNDGDLAYVADPDMRANTAGNCTTPSNTCTAKRISTQDLRQGRVVLANTYGPENETLTMPVTAQYWDGSTWQTSSNDNCSVISGSLSSGTTYAPALGVNETVQRSAQSAQVLNGQGQLLWQNVGSNNYRGQVMSSLAVDNWLQWYWNWDSLSPNVLSDPQASAFFGRYRGHDRIIYWREIRQ
;
A
#
# COMPACT_ATOMS: atom_id res chain seq x y z
N MET A 1 21.88 -37.33 -43.00
CA MET A 1 23.18 -37.21 -42.33
C MET A 1 23.57 -35.74 -42.24
N CYS A 2 23.26 -35.10 -41.12
CA CYS A 2 23.97 -33.94 -40.59
C CYS A 2 23.53 -33.84 -39.12
N ALA A 3 24.40 -34.27 -38.22
CA ALA A 3 24.21 -34.16 -36.79
C ALA A 3 24.63 -32.74 -36.38
N ILE A 4 23.72 -31.99 -35.77
CA ILE A 4 24.05 -30.76 -35.04
C ILE A 4 23.99 -31.14 -33.56
N ALA A 5 25.17 -31.15 -32.95
CA ALA A 5 25.36 -31.39 -31.52
C ALA A 5 24.71 -30.24 -30.73
N LEU A 6 23.78 -30.58 -29.83
CA LEU A 6 23.38 -29.68 -28.75
C LEU A 6 24.57 -29.54 -27.80
N LEU A 7 25.17 -28.36 -27.76
CA LEU A 7 26.01 -27.90 -26.67
C LEU A 7 25.08 -27.60 -25.49
N THR A 8 25.04 -28.48 -24.50
CA THR A 8 24.49 -28.16 -23.17
C THR A 8 25.46 -27.22 -22.48
N THR A 9 25.20 -25.92 -22.53
CA THR A 9 25.81 -24.97 -21.59
C THR A 9 25.22 -25.26 -20.22
N GLY A 10 25.99 -25.91 -19.35
CA GLY A 10 25.64 -26.07 -17.95
C GLY A 10 25.51 -24.67 -17.32
N SER A 11 24.31 -24.32 -16.90
CA SER A 11 24.04 -23.18 -16.03
C SER A 11 24.89 -23.35 -14.79
N ALA A 12 25.71 -22.36 -14.45
CA ALA A 12 26.41 -22.33 -13.17
C ALA A 12 25.37 -22.38 -12.04
N LEU A 13 25.57 -23.30 -11.09
CA LEU A 13 24.67 -23.53 -9.96
C LEU A 13 24.69 -22.30 -9.04
N ALA A 14 23.55 -21.63 -8.88
CA ALA A 14 23.36 -20.62 -7.85
C ALA A 14 23.28 -21.29 -6.47
N PHE A 15 23.61 -20.53 -5.40
CA PHE A 15 23.37 -20.97 -4.03
C PHE A 15 21.88 -21.25 -3.81
N GLU A 16 21.53 -22.23 -2.97
CA GLU A 16 20.13 -22.59 -2.73
C GLU A 16 19.28 -21.41 -2.24
N ASP A 17 17.97 -21.46 -2.49
CA ASP A 17 17.07 -20.49 -1.90
C ASP A 17 17.08 -20.65 -0.38
N ILE A 18 17.29 -19.53 0.32
CA ILE A 18 17.41 -19.54 1.77
C ILE A 18 16.00 -19.50 2.37
N ASP A 19 15.59 -20.63 2.94
CA ASP A 19 14.45 -20.67 3.85
C ASP A 19 14.86 -20.06 5.20
N TYR A 20 14.46 -18.81 5.42
CA TYR A 20 14.83 -18.07 6.63
C TYR A 20 14.16 -18.62 7.89
N ASP A 21 13.00 -19.28 7.78
CA ASP A 21 12.36 -19.90 8.94
C ASP A 21 13.09 -21.19 9.34
N THR A 22 13.69 -21.88 8.37
CA THR A 22 14.53 -23.05 8.65
C THR A 22 15.89 -22.67 9.20
N TYR A 23 16.59 -21.74 8.56
CA TYR A 23 18.00 -21.44 8.88
C TYR A 23 18.17 -20.29 9.87
N PHE A 24 17.13 -19.48 10.10
CA PHE A 24 17.12 -18.37 11.06
C PHE A 24 15.80 -18.29 11.86
N PRO A 25 15.33 -19.36 12.52
CA PRO A 25 14.02 -19.40 13.20
C PRO A 25 13.91 -18.46 14.42
N ASN A 26 15.03 -18.12 15.06
CA ASN A 26 15.07 -17.29 16.27
C ASN A 26 16.05 -16.12 16.10
N VAL A 27 16.06 -15.19 17.06
CA VAL A 27 17.05 -14.09 17.10
C VAL A 27 18.49 -14.63 17.08
N VAL A 28 18.74 -15.74 17.77
CA VAL A 28 20.00 -16.48 17.71
C VAL A 28 19.78 -17.99 17.79
N GLN A 29 20.61 -18.76 17.08
CA GLN A 29 20.60 -20.22 17.12
C GLN A 29 22.00 -20.81 16.86
N GLY A 30 22.22 -21.98 17.44
CA GLY A 30 23.30 -22.88 17.09
C GLY A 30 22.92 -23.71 15.86
N HIS A 31 23.91 -24.25 15.14
CA HIS A 31 23.65 -25.28 14.13
C HIS A 31 24.67 -26.41 14.11
N HIS A 32 24.29 -27.53 13.49
CA HIS A 32 25.13 -28.69 13.23
C HIS A 32 25.06 -29.16 11.75
N SER A 33 26.08 -29.90 11.30
CA SER A 33 26.26 -30.28 9.89
C SER A 33 25.98 -31.76 9.55
N ASN A 34 25.43 -32.54 10.49
CA ASN A 34 25.17 -33.97 10.32
C ASN A 34 23.77 -34.37 10.84
N THR A 35 23.43 -35.64 10.94
CA THR A 35 22.11 -36.09 11.46
C THR A 35 22.07 -36.19 13.00
N ALA A 36 23.04 -35.63 13.72
CA ALA A 36 23.06 -35.68 15.18
C ALA A 36 22.27 -34.49 15.74
N SER A 37 21.56 -34.65 16.86
CA SER A 37 20.78 -33.55 17.44
C SER A 37 21.61 -32.37 17.98
N CYS A 38 22.95 -32.48 17.94
CA CYS A 38 23.89 -31.51 18.47
C CYS A 38 25.23 -31.52 17.74
N ARG A 39 25.83 -30.34 17.58
CA ARG A 39 27.21 -30.22 17.12
C ARG A 39 28.20 -30.71 18.19
N ASN A 40 28.93 -31.79 17.88
CA ASN A 40 30.00 -32.34 18.73
C ASN A 40 31.27 -31.46 18.69
N ASN A 41 31.21 -30.30 19.33
CA ASN A 41 32.38 -29.50 19.65
C ASN A 41 32.66 -29.67 21.15
N ASN A 42 33.91 -29.92 21.56
CA ASN A 42 34.32 -30.12 22.96
C ASN A 42 34.18 -28.85 23.85
N GLY A 43 33.13 -28.04 23.68
CA GLY A 43 32.93 -26.78 24.39
C GLY A 43 31.50 -26.23 24.26
N THR A 44 31.20 -25.20 25.04
CA THR A 44 29.89 -24.54 25.12
C THR A 44 29.53 -23.81 23.81
N GLN A 45 28.31 -24.03 23.31
CA GLN A 45 27.84 -23.47 22.04
C GLN A 45 27.34 -22.02 22.15
N LEU A 46 26.65 -21.67 23.24
CA LEU A 46 26.25 -20.30 23.57
C LEU A 46 27.02 -19.79 24.79
N VAL A 47 27.85 -18.77 24.60
CA VAL A 47 28.66 -18.16 25.67
C VAL A 47 28.30 -16.69 25.80
N ILE A 48 27.80 -16.28 26.97
CA ILE A 48 27.50 -14.87 27.27
C ILE A 48 28.19 -14.50 28.60
N PHE A 49 29.11 -13.54 28.59
CA PHE A 49 29.79 -13.07 29.81
C PHE A 49 29.30 -11.72 30.33
N ASN A 50 28.84 -10.85 29.42
CA ASN A 50 28.27 -9.53 29.72
C ASN A 50 27.65 -9.00 28.41
N GLY A 51 26.51 -9.52 27.98
CA GLY A 51 25.88 -9.15 26.72
C GLY A 51 24.39 -9.44 26.79
N GLN A 52 23.62 -8.86 25.86
CA GLN A 52 22.16 -8.99 25.86
C GLN A 52 21.64 -9.47 24.51
N ILE A 53 20.57 -10.24 24.56
CA ILE A 53 19.82 -10.72 23.39
C ILE A 53 18.36 -10.33 23.62
N ASN A 54 17.83 -9.51 22.74
CA ASN A 54 16.47 -8.99 22.78
C ASN A 54 15.65 -9.57 21.61
N GLY A 55 14.38 -9.90 21.86
CA GLY A 55 13.50 -10.54 20.88
C GLY A 55 13.44 -12.07 21.01
N THR A 56 13.88 -12.61 22.15
CA THR A 56 13.65 -14.01 22.51
C THR A 56 12.19 -14.26 22.92
N ASN A 57 11.47 -13.23 23.37
CA ASN A 57 10.10 -13.31 23.87
C ASN A 57 9.95 -14.35 24.99
N GLY A 58 10.98 -14.47 25.84
CA GLY A 58 11.06 -15.47 26.90
C GLY A 58 11.18 -16.93 26.43
N GLN A 59 11.37 -17.18 25.13
CA GLN A 59 11.51 -18.52 24.57
C GLN A 59 12.94 -19.05 24.72
N SER A 60 13.06 -20.38 24.85
CA SER A 60 14.37 -21.05 24.88
C SER A 60 15.03 -21.03 23.50
N LEU A 61 16.32 -20.71 23.47
CA LEU A 61 17.10 -20.58 22.24
C LEU A 61 17.61 -21.96 21.74
N PRO A 62 17.64 -22.21 20.42
CA PRO A 62 18.13 -23.49 19.87
C PRO A 62 19.64 -23.66 19.98
N PHE A 63 20.12 -24.08 21.14
CA PHE A 63 21.53 -24.40 21.40
C PHE A 63 21.65 -25.67 22.23
N CYS A 64 22.72 -26.42 21.99
CA CYS A 64 23.02 -27.65 22.71
C CYS A 64 23.59 -27.44 24.12
N SER A 65 24.31 -26.34 24.32
CA SER A 65 24.94 -26.04 25.61
C SER A 65 25.15 -24.54 25.77
N SER A 66 25.01 -24.07 27.01
CA SER A 66 25.26 -22.68 27.38
C SER A 66 26.17 -22.56 28.61
N ASN A 67 26.77 -21.39 28.82
CA ASN A 67 27.59 -21.12 30.02
C ASN A 67 26.73 -20.68 31.22
N LYS A 68 25.44 -21.02 31.24
CA LYS A 68 24.51 -20.68 32.33
C LYS A 68 25.04 -21.04 33.71
N THR A 69 25.60 -22.24 33.85
CA THR A 69 26.18 -22.74 35.12
C THR A 69 27.60 -22.26 35.39
N ASN A 70 28.21 -21.50 34.47
CA ASN A 70 29.61 -21.09 34.53
C ASN A 70 29.85 -19.72 33.87
N GLY A 71 29.27 -18.67 34.45
CA GLY A 71 29.63 -17.28 34.14
C GLY A 71 28.60 -16.44 33.38
N MET A 72 27.47 -17.00 32.93
CA MET A 72 26.34 -16.20 32.42
C MET A 72 25.68 -15.41 33.55
N GLN A 73 25.23 -14.20 33.26
CA GLN A 73 24.49 -13.34 34.19
C GLN A 73 22.97 -13.51 34.02
N ASN A 74 22.18 -13.21 35.07
CA ASN A 74 20.71 -13.32 35.04
C ASN A 74 20.04 -12.09 34.40
N ASN A 75 20.61 -11.56 33.32
CA ASN A 75 20.14 -10.34 32.66
C ASN A 75 20.50 -10.32 31.17
N THR A 76 20.61 -11.51 30.56
CA THR A 76 21.20 -11.69 29.22
C THR A 76 20.17 -11.88 28.11
N CYS A 77 18.96 -12.37 28.41
CA CYS A 77 17.87 -12.47 27.44
C CYS A 77 16.62 -11.79 27.99
N ASP A 78 15.81 -11.18 27.13
CA ASP A 78 14.50 -10.69 27.53
C ASP A 78 13.60 -11.84 28.04
N ASP A 79 12.76 -11.57 29.03
CA ASP A 79 11.88 -12.60 29.63
C ASP A 79 10.49 -12.68 28.98
N GLY A 80 10.25 -11.90 27.92
CA GLY A 80 8.93 -11.75 27.28
C GLY A 80 7.90 -10.95 28.10
N ALA A 81 8.27 -10.47 29.28
CA ALA A 81 7.44 -9.67 30.19
C ALA A 81 8.04 -8.29 30.50
N GLY A 82 8.98 -7.84 29.65
CA GLY A 82 9.66 -6.53 29.78
C GLY A 82 10.83 -6.50 30.77
N GLY A 83 11.24 -7.66 31.31
CA GLY A 83 12.42 -7.84 32.13
C GLY A 83 13.51 -8.63 31.40
N TYR A 84 14.55 -9.02 32.17
CA TYR A 84 15.63 -9.86 31.68
C TYR A 84 15.84 -11.05 32.60
N THR A 85 16.26 -12.16 32.00
CA THR A 85 16.60 -13.42 32.67
C THR A 85 17.82 -14.06 32.02
N TYR A 86 18.22 -15.23 32.51
CA TYR A 86 19.18 -16.09 31.82
C TYR A 86 18.65 -16.48 30.43
N CYS A 87 19.54 -16.55 29.45
CA CYS A 87 19.18 -17.16 28.18
C CYS A 87 18.98 -18.67 28.37
N GLU A 88 17.72 -19.10 28.41
CA GLU A 88 17.37 -20.52 28.41
C GLU A 88 17.64 -21.13 27.04
N ILE A 89 18.01 -22.41 27.02
CA ILE A 89 18.31 -23.14 25.79
C ILE A 89 17.50 -24.43 25.72
N THR A 90 17.19 -24.87 24.50
CA THR A 90 16.41 -26.09 24.25
C THR A 90 17.20 -27.38 24.53
N GLY A 91 18.53 -27.33 24.52
CA GLY A 91 19.39 -28.50 24.60
C GLY A 91 19.63 -29.19 23.26
N SER A 92 19.16 -28.61 22.16
CA SER A 92 19.43 -29.03 20.77
C SER A 92 19.59 -27.83 19.86
N ASP A 93 20.49 -27.91 18.88
CA ASP A 93 20.68 -26.90 17.85
C ASP A 93 19.93 -27.28 16.55
N ILE A 94 19.89 -26.37 15.57
CA ILE A 94 19.19 -26.60 14.28
C ILE A 94 20.10 -27.23 13.22
N ASN A 95 19.53 -27.69 12.12
CA ASN A 95 20.32 -28.08 10.94
C ASN A 95 20.95 -26.84 10.30
N GLY A 96 22.24 -26.88 10.02
CA GLY A 96 22.95 -25.85 9.27
C GLY A 96 22.88 -26.08 7.75
N PHE A 97 23.28 -25.07 6.97
CA PHE A 97 23.50 -25.21 5.54
C PHE A 97 24.53 -26.32 5.26
N ASN A 98 24.24 -27.18 4.28
CA ASN A 98 25.25 -28.10 3.77
C ASN A 98 26.16 -27.41 2.77
N LEU A 99 27.14 -26.65 3.27
CA LEU A 99 28.09 -25.87 2.46
C LEU A 99 29.05 -26.72 1.60
N ASN A 100 29.05 -28.05 1.78
CA ASN A 100 29.83 -28.98 0.97
C ASN A 100 29.03 -29.56 -0.22
N ARG A 101 27.71 -29.34 -0.27
CA ARG A 101 26.87 -29.72 -1.41
C ARG A 101 27.23 -28.87 -2.62
N ASN A 102 27.15 -29.44 -3.82
CA ASN A 102 27.58 -28.79 -5.07
C ASN A 102 26.96 -27.40 -5.30
N GLU A 103 25.69 -27.21 -4.94
CA GLU A 103 24.95 -25.95 -5.08
C GLU A 103 25.43 -24.87 -4.09
N ASN A 104 25.87 -25.26 -2.89
CA ASN A 104 26.27 -24.36 -1.81
C ASN A 104 27.79 -24.23 -1.67
N LYS A 105 28.56 -24.71 -2.64
CA LYS A 105 30.03 -24.67 -2.57
C LYS A 105 30.53 -23.26 -2.91
N PHE A 106 31.50 -22.75 -2.15
CA PHE A 106 32.08 -21.43 -2.40
C PHE A 106 32.64 -21.27 -3.82
N LEU A 107 32.32 -20.14 -4.47
CA LEU A 107 32.76 -19.79 -5.82
C LEU A 107 33.92 -18.79 -5.79
N SER A 108 35.15 -19.27 -5.98
CA SER A 108 36.34 -18.42 -6.02
C SER A 108 36.41 -17.55 -7.30
N SER A 109 36.97 -16.35 -7.17
CA SER A 109 37.27 -15.46 -8.28
C SER A 109 38.60 -15.83 -8.96
N SER A 110 38.60 -15.79 -10.29
CA SER A 110 39.79 -15.84 -11.15
C SER A 110 40.18 -14.47 -11.74
N GLY A 111 39.42 -13.42 -11.39
CA GLY A 111 39.59 -12.07 -11.90
C GLY A 111 40.94 -11.42 -11.55
N THR A 112 41.41 -10.53 -12.43
CA THR A 112 42.70 -9.84 -12.30
C THR A 112 42.56 -8.33 -12.08
N THR A 113 41.37 -7.75 -12.24
CA THR A 113 41.09 -6.34 -11.98
C THR A 113 41.21 -6.02 -10.49
N ASN A 114 42.04 -5.03 -10.15
CA ASN A 114 42.33 -4.64 -8.77
C ASN A 114 42.03 -3.15 -8.54
N ILE A 115 41.77 -2.80 -7.28
CA ILE A 115 41.90 -1.43 -6.78
C ILE A 115 43.06 -1.46 -5.77
N ASP A 116 44.21 -0.87 -6.14
CA ASP A 116 45.41 -0.86 -5.30
C ASP A 116 45.33 0.21 -4.19
N TRP A 117 46.21 0.09 -3.20
CA TRP A 117 46.40 1.10 -2.15
C TRP A 117 46.50 2.51 -2.73
N GLY A 118 45.72 3.44 -2.17
CA GLY A 118 45.71 4.83 -2.58
C GLY A 118 44.99 5.11 -3.90
N ARG A 119 44.34 4.13 -4.55
CA ARG A 119 43.71 4.30 -5.87
C ARG A 119 42.21 4.46 -5.87
N CYS A 120 41.54 4.09 -4.79
CA CYS A 120 40.09 4.20 -4.67
C CYS A 120 39.60 5.67 -4.73
N THR A 121 38.45 5.88 -5.39
CA THR A 121 37.80 7.18 -5.62
C THR A 121 36.37 7.22 -5.05
N ALA A 122 35.69 8.37 -5.15
CA ALA A 122 34.31 8.56 -4.66
C ALA A 122 33.23 8.08 -5.66
N SER A 123 33.61 7.45 -6.77
CA SER A 123 32.67 7.03 -7.82
C SER A 123 33.14 5.80 -8.56
N ASP A 124 33.87 4.90 -7.89
CA ASP A 124 34.34 3.67 -8.52
C ASP A 124 33.13 2.77 -8.81
N ASN A 125 32.95 2.37 -10.06
CA ASN A 125 31.84 1.52 -10.49
C ASN A 125 32.38 0.24 -11.15
N LEU A 126 32.13 -0.91 -10.53
CA LEU A 126 32.55 -2.22 -10.99
C LEU A 126 31.34 -3.05 -11.44
N GLY A 127 31.52 -3.93 -12.42
CA GLY A 127 30.45 -4.85 -12.83
C GLY A 127 29.84 -4.70 -14.23
N PRO A 128 29.89 -3.54 -14.94
CA PRO A 128 29.29 -3.46 -16.27
C PRO A 128 29.94 -4.41 -17.29
N ALA A 129 31.26 -4.54 -17.28
CA ALA A 129 32.02 -5.31 -18.28
C ALA A 129 32.46 -6.71 -17.82
N GLU A 130 32.59 -6.93 -16.51
CA GLU A 130 33.09 -8.16 -15.90
C GLU A 130 32.47 -8.39 -14.52
N ASN A 131 32.55 -9.59 -13.97
CA ASN A 131 32.00 -9.91 -12.64
C ASN A 131 32.95 -10.70 -11.74
N GLU A 132 34.20 -10.90 -12.16
CA GLU A 132 35.25 -11.52 -11.35
C GLU A 132 36.37 -10.51 -11.14
N PHE A 133 36.74 -10.26 -9.88
CA PHE A 133 37.73 -9.25 -9.48
C PHE A 133 38.85 -9.85 -8.62
N GLY A 134 40.02 -9.24 -8.69
CA GLY A 134 41.18 -9.56 -7.87
C GLY A 134 41.07 -8.98 -6.46
N THR A 135 42.03 -8.14 -6.08
CA THR A 135 42.10 -7.46 -4.78
C THR A 135 41.53 -6.04 -4.89
N LEU A 136 40.50 -5.73 -4.11
CA LEU A 136 39.86 -4.42 -4.04
C LEU A 136 40.18 -3.79 -2.68
N ILE A 137 40.87 -2.65 -2.68
CA ILE A 137 41.33 -1.95 -1.47
C ILE A 137 40.65 -0.58 -1.37
N LEU A 138 39.85 -0.38 -0.33
CA LEU A 138 39.18 0.89 -0.01
C LEU A 138 39.80 1.45 1.27
N ASP A 139 40.81 2.30 1.11
CA ASP A 139 41.71 2.74 2.17
C ASP A 139 41.59 4.22 2.55
N LYS A 140 40.68 4.98 1.93
CA LYS A 140 40.50 6.43 2.19
C LYS A 140 39.08 6.77 2.63
N SER A 141 38.94 7.83 3.40
CA SER A 141 37.62 8.40 3.71
C SER A 141 37.04 9.08 2.47
N GLY A 142 35.76 8.81 2.15
CA GLY A 142 35.12 9.27 0.91
C GLY A 142 35.34 8.33 -0.28
N CYS A 143 35.96 7.17 -0.06
CA CYS A 143 35.95 6.07 -1.03
C CYS A 143 34.55 5.48 -1.15
N GLU A 144 34.04 5.38 -2.38
CA GLU A 144 32.74 4.79 -2.66
C GLU A 144 32.85 3.84 -3.86
N LEU A 145 32.61 2.56 -3.60
CA LEU A 145 32.59 1.50 -4.59
C LEU A 145 31.13 1.07 -4.82
N THR A 146 30.67 1.17 -6.06
CA THR A 146 29.34 0.70 -6.48
C THR A 146 29.49 -0.50 -7.40
N PHE A 147 28.76 -1.58 -7.11
CA PHE A 147 28.58 -2.65 -8.09
C PHE A 147 27.40 -2.34 -9.00
N ALA A 148 27.53 -2.61 -10.29
CA ALA A 148 26.46 -2.36 -11.27
C ALA A 148 25.26 -3.28 -11.02
N SER A 149 24.04 -2.80 -11.26
CA SER A 149 22.83 -3.64 -11.14
C SER A 149 22.58 -4.54 -12.36
N THR A 150 23.43 -4.45 -13.40
CA THR A 150 23.28 -5.22 -14.65
C THR A 150 23.66 -6.69 -14.52
N ARG A 151 24.18 -7.12 -13.36
CA ARG A 151 24.50 -8.51 -13.06
C ARG A 151 23.99 -8.90 -11.68
N GLN A 152 23.84 -10.20 -11.47
CA GLN A 152 23.28 -10.79 -10.25
C GLN A 152 24.32 -11.61 -9.46
N GLU A 153 25.55 -11.74 -9.96
CA GLU A 153 26.63 -12.49 -9.30
C GLU A 153 27.97 -11.78 -9.48
N TYR A 154 28.71 -11.61 -8.39
CA TYR A 154 30.05 -11.03 -8.33
C TYR A 154 31.00 -11.93 -7.54
N ARG A 155 32.24 -12.11 -8.01
CA ARG A 155 33.28 -12.86 -7.31
C ARG A 155 34.50 -11.98 -7.09
N ILE A 156 34.99 -11.91 -5.85
CA ILE A 156 36.12 -11.07 -5.45
C ILE A 156 37.16 -11.93 -4.72
N LYS A 157 38.42 -11.82 -5.13
CA LYS A 157 39.51 -12.57 -4.48
C LYS A 157 39.83 -12.02 -3.10
N ARG A 158 39.92 -10.69 -2.95
CA ARG A 158 40.12 -10.04 -1.63
C ARG A 158 39.43 -8.68 -1.60
N LEU A 159 38.68 -8.39 -0.54
CA LEU A 159 38.11 -7.07 -0.26
C LEU A 159 38.67 -6.54 1.06
N ILE A 160 39.38 -5.41 1.00
CA ILE A 160 40.04 -4.78 2.15
C ILE A 160 39.40 -3.41 2.40
N LEU A 161 38.84 -3.20 3.59
CA LEU A 161 38.24 -1.95 4.04
C LEU A 161 39.06 -1.39 5.22
N ASN A 162 39.66 -0.21 5.05
CA ASN A 162 40.60 0.35 6.04
C ASN A 162 40.31 1.82 6.44
N SER A 163 39.18 2.38 6.01
CA SER A 163 38.76 3.75 6.34
C SER A 163 37.24 3.87 6.34
N ASN A 164 36.70 5.10 6.44
CA ASN A 164 35.28 5.39 6.30
C ASN A 164 34.85 5.30 4.83
N SER A 165 34.90 4.08 4.28
CA SER A 165 34.53 3.77 2.90
C SER A 165 33.08 3.28 2.79
N VAL A 166 32.51 3.42 1.60
CA VAL A 166 31.16 2.98 1.27
C VAL A 166 31.24 1.91 0.17
N VAL A 167 30.51 0.82 0.36
CA VAL A 167 30.27 -0.19 -0.69
C VAL A 167 28.78 -0.26 -0.95
N ASN A 168 28.35 0.09 -2.16
CA ASN A 168 26.97 0.02 -2.59
C ASN A 168 26.71 -1.31 -3.30
N LEU A 169 25.79 -2.09 -2.74
CA LEU A 169 25.45 -3.45 -3.14
C LEU A 169 24.00 -3.47 -3.65
N PRO A 170 23.76 -3.46 -4.98
CA PRO A 170 22.46 -3.83 -5.53
C PRO A 170 22.15 -5.31 -5.30
N ALA A 171 20.90 -5.71 -5.54
CA ALA A 171 20.46 -7.09 -5.41
C ALA A 171 21.37 -8.06 -6.19
N GLY A 172 21.76 -9.16 -5.54
CA GLY A 172 22.63 -10.19 -6.13
C GLY A 172 23.52 -10.93 -5.12
N ASP A 173 24.32 -11.85 -5.65
CA ASP A 173 25.25 -12.72 -4.92
C ASP A 173 26.68 -12.21 -5.00
N TYR A 174 27.35 -12.11 -3.85
CA TYR A 174 28.71 -11.61 -3.74
C TYR A 174 29.59 -12.64 -3.06
N TRP A 175 30.48 -13.27 -3.83
CA TRP A 175 31.40 -14.30 -3.38
C TRP A 175 32.78 -13.70 -3.11
N VAL A 176 33.14 -13.52 -1.84
CA VAL A 176 34.40 -12.89 -1.43
C VAL A 176 35.32 -13.91 -0.76
N ASP A 177 36.47 -14.20 -1.36
CA ASP A 177 37.35 -15.25 -0.82
C ASP A 177 37.98 -14.78 0.52
N ALA A 178 38.46 -13.54 0.60
CA ALA A 178 38.86 -12.92 1.87
C ALA A 178 38.28 -11.51 2.06
N LEU A 179 37.59 -11.28 3.17
CA LEU A 179 37.12 -9.97 3.63
C LEU A 179 37.93 -9.53 4.85
N GLU A 180 38.57 -8.36 4.76
CA GLU A 180 39.36 -7.77 5.83
C GLU A 180 38.86 -6.37 6.17
N ILE A 181 38.40 -6.15 7.40
CA ILE A 181 38.01 -4.83 7.90
C ILE A 181 39.07 -4.41 8.94
N GLN A 182 39.99 -3.54 8.52
CA GLN A 182 41.20 -3.22 9.27
C GLN A 182 41.05 -1.96 10.16
N GLY A 183 40.16 -1.03 9.81
CA GLY A 183 39.96 0.23 10.55
C GLY A 183 38.87 1.13 9.95
N GLY A 184 38.56 2.23 10.64
CA GLY A 184 37.50 3.17 10.24
C GLY A 184 36.08 2.68 10.57
N THR A 185 35.09 3.25 9.87
CA THR A 185 33.67 2.87 9.94
C THR A 185 33.13 2.60 8.53
N PRO A 186 33.65 1.57 7.82
CA PRO A 186 33.11 1.18 6.53
C PRO A 186 31.62 0.87 6.59
N THR A 187 30.90 1.26 5.55
CA THR A 187 29.46 1.09 5.42
C THR A 187 29.12 0.30 4.17
N PHE A 188 28.32 -0.76 4.32
CA PHE A 188 27.62 -1.41 3.21
C PHE A 188 26.25 -0.77 3.07
N ASN A 189 25.97 -0.20 1.90
CA ASN A 189 24.64 0.28 1.53
C ASN A 189 23.98 -0.77 0.63
N VAL A 190 22.82 -1.26 1.05
CA VAL A 190 22.12 -2.38 0.42
C VAL A 190 20.81 -1.85 -0.17
N SER A 191 20.64 -2.00 -1.49
CA SER A 191 19.48 -1.43 -2.23
C SER A 191 18.49 -2.48 -2.76
N GLY A 192 18.71 -3.77 -2.45
CA GLY A 192 17.81 -4.89 -2.75
C GLY A 192 18.27 -6.16 -2.02
N ASP A 193 17.83 -7.34 -2.45
CA ASP A 193 18.21 -8.61 -1.82
C ASP A 193 19.65 -9.01 -2.12
N VAL A 194 20.51 -8.96 -1.10
CA VAL A 194 21.94 -9.24 -1.19
C VAL A 194 22.33 -10.47 -0.38
N ARG A 195 22.96 -11.44 -1.04
CA ARG A 195 23.62 -12.59 -0.39
C ARG A 195 25.13 -12.44 -0.48
N PHE A 196 25.79 -12.34 0.66
CA PHE A 196 27.21 -12.04 0.77
C PHE A 196 27.97 -13.23 1.35
N PHE A 197 28.64 -13.98 0.49
CA PHE A 197 29.35 -15.22 0.84
C PHE A 197 30.83 -14.93 1.10
N VAL A 198 31.36 -15.40 2.23
CA VAL A 198 32.79 -15.22 2.57
C VAL A 198 33.47 -16.55 2.86
N ASN A 199 34.53 -16.86 2.12
CA ASN A 199 35.22 -18.13 2.25
C ASN A 199 36.08 -18.21 3.51
N GLN A 200 37.01 -17.26 3.68
CA GLN A 200 37.98 -17.25 4.78
C GLN A 200 37.39 -16.67 6.07
N SER A 201 38.11 -16.84 7.19
CA SER A 201 37.69 -16.24 8.47
C SER A 201 37.70 -14.71 8.40
N ILE A 202 36.62 -14.07 8.85
CA ILE A 202 36.46 -12.62 8.84
C ILE A 202 37.01 -12.03 10.13
N GLN A 203 37.87 -11.02 10.04
CA GLN A 203 38.30 -10.21 11.17
C GLN A 203 37.81 -8.78 10.98
N VAL A 204 36.99 -8.31 11.92
CA VAL A 204 36.50 -6.93 11.97
C VAL A 204 37.22 -6.19 13.08
N ASN A 205 38.32 -5.51 12.71
CA ASN A 205 39.19 -4.77 13.63
C ASN A 205 38.83 -3.27 13.73
N GLY A 206 37.94 -2.77 12.87
CA GLY A 206 37.34 -1.42 12.94
C GLY A 206 35.86 -1.47 13.33
N SER A 207 35.16 -0.33 13.25
CA SER A 207 33.70 -0.32 13.26
C SER A 207 33.15 -0.84 11.91
N PHE A 208 31.89 -1.24 11.83
CA PHE A 208 31.29 -1.72 10.57
C PHE A 208 29.79 -1.46 10.56
N LYS A 209 29.27 -0.91 9.46
CA LYS A 209 27.84 -0.60 9.33
C LYS A 209 27.22 -1.31 8.13
N VAL A 210 26.03 -1.86 8.31
CA VAL A 210 25.19 -2.33 7.20
C VAL A 210 23.90 -1.53 7.21
N LYS A 211 23.68 -0.74 6.16
CA LYS A 211 22.47 0.06 5.93
C LYS A 211 21.61 -0.60 4.85
N GLN A 212 20.35 -0.84 5.18
CA GLN A 212 19.36 -1.45 4.30
C GLN A 212 18.22 -0.45 4.02
N ASN A 213 17.71 -0.45 2.80
CA ASN A 213 16.43 0.17 2.43
C ASN A 213 15.25 -0.67 2.97
N ALA A 214 14.05 -0.10 3.02
CA ALA A 214 12.86 -0.73 3.63
C ALA A 214 12.47 -2.09 3.01
N ASP A 215 12.70 -2.27 1.70
CA ASP A 215 12.39 -3.50 0.95
C ASP A 215 13.65 -4.31 0.58
N SER A 216 14.77 -4.06 1.25
CA SER A 216 16.03 -4.76 0.98
C SER A 216 16.39 -5.73 2.10
N ARG A 217 17.07 -6.82 1.75
CA ARG A 217 17.54 -7.81 2.71
C ARG A 217 19.03 -8.07 2.54
N PHE A 218 19.78 -8.00 3.62
CA PHE A 218 21.19 -8.39 3.64
C PHE A 218 21.39 -9.71 4.40
N THR A 219 21.98 -10.70 3.72
CA THR A 219 22.30 -12.01 4.30
C THR A 219 23.78 -12.32 4.09
N MET A 220 24.56 -12.42 5.16
CA MET A 220 25.98 -12.78 5.09
C MET A 220 26.21 -14.22 5.54
N ILE A 221 26.84 -15.03 4.68
CA ILE A 221 27.14 -16.45 4.91
C ILE A 221 28.66 -16.64 4.89
N ALA A 222 29.24 -16.90 6.07
CA ALA A 222 30.65 -17.24 6.20
C ALA A 222 30.87 -18.76 6.25
N TYR A 223 31.78 -19.25 5.43
CA TYR A 223 32.21 -20.66 5.43
C TYR A 223 33.18 -20.99 6.58
N ASN A 224 33.56 -20.00 7.39
CA ASN A 224 34.50 -20.09 8.50
C ASN A 224 34.07 -19.16 9.66
N ASN A 225 35.00 -18.78 10.56
CA ASN A 225 34.72 -17.95 11.73
C ASN A 225 34.54 -16.46 11.39
N ILE A 226 33.77 -15.74 12.21
CA ILE A 226 33.61 -14.29 12.17
C ILE A 226 33.95 -13.71 13.54
N ASN A 227 34.93 -12.82 13.61
CA ASN A 227 35.31 -12.14 14.86
C ASN A 227 35.13 -10.63 14.73
N PHE A 228 34.29 -10.06 15.60
CA PHE A 228 34.13 -8.61 15.77
C PHE A 228 34.98 -8.14 16.95
N ASN A 229 36.18 -7.66 16.64
CA ASN A 229 37.24 -7.38 17.61
C ASN A 229 37.21 -5.95 18.17
N ASN A 230 36.27 -5.10 17.74
CA ASN A 230 36.22 -3.66 18.09
C ASN A 230 34.77 -3.15 18.24
N SER A 231 34.60 -1.94 18.78
CA SER A 231 33.30 -1.31 19.03
C SER A 231 32.70 -0.59 17.84
N GLY A 232 31.39 -0.33 17.89
CA GLY A 232 30.67 0.47 16.88
C GLY A 232 30.28 -0.31 15.63
N VAL A 233 30.12 -1.63 15.76
CA VAL A 233 29.40 -2.42 14.76
C VAL A 233 27.91 -2.11 14.89
N ASP A 234 27.29 -1.75 13.77
CA ASP A 234 25.86 -1.50 13.59
C ASP A 234 25.42 -2.34 12.40
N PHE A 235 25.12 -3.61 12.69
CA PHE A 235 24.81 -4.61 11.67
C PHE A 235 23.30 -4.82 11.62
N ASN A 236 22.68 -4.49 10.49
CA ASN A 236 21.30 -4.90 10.19
C ASN A 236 21.37 -6.07 9.19
N GLY A 237 20.71 -7.21 9.46
CA GLY A 237 20.58 -8.33 8.51
C GLY A 237 20.68 -9.74 9.12
N TYR A 238 20.78 -10.75 8.26
CA TYR A 238 20.95 -12.16 8.63
C TYR A 238 22.43 -12.55 8.59
N LEU A 239 22.91 -13.22 9.63
CA LEU A 239 24.32 -13.60 9.77
C LEU A 239 24.47 -15.10 10.02
N TYR A 240 25.04 -15.81 9.07
CA TYR A 240 25.38 -17.23 9.19
C TYR A 240 26.89 -17.44 9.22
N ALA A 241 27.38 -18.26 10.13
CA ALA A 241 28.75 -18.78 10.08
C ALA A 241 28.76 -20.29 10.28
N ASP A 242 29.45 -21.01 9.39
CA ASP A 242 29.71 -22.44 9.62
C ASP A 242 30.61 -22.66 10.85
N GLY A 243 31.49 -21.69 11.13
CA GLY A 243 32.35 -21.66 12.31
C GLY A 243 31.75 -20.90 13.49
N ASN A 244 32.63 -20.24 14.25
CA ASN A 244 32.28 -19.46 15.43
C ASN A 244 31.98 -18.00 15.07
N ILE A 245 31.02 -17.38 15.74
CA ILE A 245 30.79 -15.94 15.73
C ILE A 245 31.13 -15.40 17.12
N VAL A 246 32.01 -14.40 17.15
CA VAL A 246 32.47 -13.75 18.38
C VAL A 246 32.16 -12.26 18.31
N ILE A 247 31.34 -11.76 19.24
CA ILE A 247 30.88 -10.38 19.32
C ILE A 247 31.32 -9.75 20.63
N HIS A 248 32.23 -8.79 20.56
CA HIS A 248 32.78 -8.08 21.72
C HIS A 248 32.61 -6.56 21.57
N ASN A 249 32.99 -5.83 22.63
CA ASN A 249 33.17 -4.37 22.67
C ASN A 249 31.94 -3.50 22.34
N LYS A 250 30.79 -3.67 23.03
CA LYS A 250 29.60 -2.79 22.87
C LYS A 250 29.10 -2.69 21.42
N SER A 251 29.07 -3.82 20.73
CA SER A 251 28.55 -3.89 19.37
C SER A 251 27.02 -4.06 19.38
N GLU A 252 26.32 -3.46 18.43
CA GLU A 252 24.87 -3.58 18.27
C GLU A 252 24.54 -4.33 16.96
N PHE A 253 23.78 -5.41 17.11
CA PHE A 253 23.26 -6.21 15.99
C PHE A 253 21.74 -6.13 15.98
N TYR A 254 21.17 -6.00 14.79
CA TYR A 254 19.74 -6.00 14.54
C TYR A 254 19.44 -7.05 13.46
N GLY A 255 18.86 -8.18 13.85
CA GLY A 255 18.58 -9.28 12.93
C GLY A 255 18.80 -10.65 13.55
N ARG A 256 19.02 -11.67 12.72
CA ARG A 256 19.09 -13.07 13.17
C ARG A 256 20.45 -13.69 12.91
N ILE A 257 20.95 -14.44 13.89
CA ILE A 257 22.30 -15.02 13.86
C ILE A 257 22.28 -16.54 14.01
N THR A 258 22.88 -17.24 13.04
CA THR A 258 23.07 -18.70 13.06
C THR A 258 24.55 -19.02 13.09
N ALA A 259 25.03 -19.70 14.13
CA ALA A 259 26.47 -19.94 14.33
C ALA A 259 26.77 -21.38 14.77
N GLY A 260 27.94 -21.88 14.42
CA GLY A 260 28.46 -23.12 15.01
C GLY A 260 28.72 -22.99 16.51
N LYS A 261 29.18 -21.81 16.93
CA LYS A 261 29.29 -21.34 18.33
C LYS A 261 29.08 -19.82 18.33
N LEU A 262 28.30 -19.30 19.27
CA LEU A 262 28.10 -17.86 19.48
C LEU A 262 28.71 -17.43 20.82
N GLU A 263 29.55 -16.41 20.80
CA GLU A 263 30.14 -15.79 21.99
C GLU A 263 29.87 -14.29 22.03
N ILE A 264 29.29 -13.80 23.13
CA ILE A 264 28.91 -12.39 23.33
C ILE A 264 29.52 -11.85 24.64
N SER A 265 30.20 -10.72 24.58
CA SER A 265 30.71 -10.02 25.77
C SER A 265 30.71 -8.49 25.65
N ASP A 266 31.14 -7.84 26.74
CA ASP A 266 31.43 -6.41 26.84
C ASP A 266 30.28 -5.46 26.47
N GLN A 267 29.09 -5.74 27.00
CA GLN A 267 27.84 -5.02 26.81
C GLN A 267 27.35 -4.98 25.35
N SER A 268 27.76 -5.94 24.53
CA SER A 268 27.22 -6.08 23.18
C SER A 268 25.78 -6.57 23.22
N VAL A 269 24.96 -6.10 22.28
CA VAL A 269 23.54 -6.38 22.21
C VAL A 269 23.19 -6.95 20.84
N ILE A 270 22.43 -8.04 20.83
CA ILE A 270 21.71 -8.53 19.65
C ILE A 270 20.24 -8.24 19.87
N ASN A 271 19.62 -7.54 18.94
CA ASN A 271 18.19 -7.35 18.87
C ASN A 271 17.67 -8.17 17.71
N ASP A 272 16.43 -8.67 17.80
CA ASP A 272 15.72 -9.18 16.61
C ASP A 272 15.64 -8.09 15.52
N ILE A 273 15.16 -8.46 14.34
CA ILE A 273 15.09 -7.59 13.17
C ILE A 273 14.46 -6.26 13.58
N LYS A 274 15.24 -5.18 13.41
CA LYS A 274 14.73 -3.82 13.44
C LYS A 274 13.75 -3.71 12.29
N ASN A 275 12.45 -3.79 12.59
CA ASN A 275 11.43 -3.40 11.64
C ASN A 275 11.88 -2.05 11.05
N PRO A 276 11.95 -1.91 9.71
CA PRO A 276 12.36 -0.65 9.12
C PRO A 276 11.49 0.43 9.76
N THR A 277 12.12 1.49 10.26
CA THR A 277 11.42 2.63 10.85
C THR A 277 10.44 3.12 9.80
N THR A 278 9.16 2.79 9.96
CA THR A 278 8.08 3.38 9.20
C THR A 278 8.16 4.87 9.49
N PRO A 279 8.37 5.73 8.47
CA PRO A 279 8.53 7.15 8.70
C PRO A 279 7.38 7.67 9.56
N PHE A 280 7.70 8.35 10.67
CA PHE A 280 6.70 8.94 11.53
C PHE A 280 5.86 9.91 10.70
N HIS A 281 4.58 9.58 10.59
CA HIS A 281 3.60 10.38 9.89
C HIS A 281 2.37 10.41 10.78
N ILE A 282 1.88 11.61 11.09
CA ILE A 282 0.63 11.80 11.83
C ILE A 282 -0.16 12.91 11.17
N GLN A 283 -1.43 12.68 10.90
CA GLN A 283 -2.33 13.70 10.40
C GLN A 283 -3.53 13.79 11.33
N TYR A 284 -4.13 14.96 11.40
CA TYR A 284 -5.28 15.21 12.25
C TYR A 284 -6.12 16.28 11.60
N GLY A 285 -7.42 16.23 11.83
CA GLY A 285 -8.33 17.18 11.22
C GLY A 285 -9.73 17.05 11.75
N LYS A 286 -10.65 17.71 11.04
CA LYS A 286 -12.08 17.59 11.28
C LYS A 286 -12.83 17.47 9.96
N THR A 287 -13.94 16.77 9.98
CA THR A 287 -14.79 16.58 8.80
C THR A 287 -16.26 16.61 9.19
N SER A 288 -17.11 17.09 8.29
CA SER A 288 -18.56 16.92 8.33
C SER A 288 -19.04 15.86 7.33
N ASN A 289 -18.12 15.30 6.54
CA ASN A 289 -18.38 14.34 5.48
C ASN A 289 -17.95 12.94 5.95
N GLY A 290 -18.69 11.90 5.56
CA GLY A 290 -18.40 10.50 5.91
C GLY A 290 -17.10 9.92 5.30
N THR A 291 -16.32 10.72 4.57
CA THR A 291 -15.02 10.34 4.01
C THR A 291 -14.00 11.45 4.26
N VAL A 292 -12.78 11.05 4.56
CA VAL A 292 -11.61 11.91 4.77
C VAL A 292 -10.54 11.52 3.75
N THR A 293 -9.97 12.52 3.09
CA THR A 293 -8.75 12.39 2.31
C THR A 293 -7.62 13.03 3.11
N PHE A 294 -6.49 12.34 3.22
CA PHE A 294 -5.30 12.86 3.88
C PHE A 294 -4.63 13.94 3.01
N ASP A 295 -4.07 14.97 3.64
CA ASP A 295 -3.39 16.09 2.96
C ASP A 295 -2.16 15.60 2.19
N SER A 296 -1.51 14.57 2.71
CA SER A 296 -0.50 13.78 2.01
C SER A 296 -0.72 12.30 2.24
N PRO A 297 -0.42 11.41 1.28
CA PRO A 297 -0.52 9.98 1.54
C PRO A 297 0.43 9.53 2.65
N PHE A 298 -0.01 8.61 3.50
CA PHE A 298 0.87 7.84 4.36
C PHE A 298 1.87 7.03 3.50
N PRO A 299 3.05 6.68 4.03
CA PRO A 299 4.07 5.93 3.28
C PRO A 299 3.50 4.65 2.66
N ALA A 300 3.97 4.29 1.46
CA ALA A 300 3.52 3.08 0.78
C ALA A 300 3.69 1.84 1.67
N GLY A 301 2.66 0.99 1.73
CA GLY A 301 2.64 -0.20 2.60
C GLY A 301 2.23 0.06 4.06
N VAL A 302 1.99 1.33 4.46
CA VAL A 302 1.49 1.65 5.81
C VAL A 302 -0.04 1.77 5.80
N THR A 303 -0.70 0.99 6.67
CA THR A 303 -2.10 1.21 7.05
C THR A 303 -2.11 2.11 8.28
N PRO A 304 -2.62 3.36 8.20
CA PRO A 304 -2.63 4.27 9.34
C PRO A 304 -3.68 3.84 10.38
N LEU A 305 -3.36 4.06 11.66
CA LEU A 305 -4.31 3.87 12.77
C LEU A 305 -5.12 5.14 12.95
N VAL A 306 -6.44 5.02 12.90
CA VAL A 306 -7.35 6.18 12.95
C VAL A 306 -8.11 6.21 14.28
N PHE A 307 -8.22 7.38 14.89
CA PHE A 307 -8.93 7.65 16.15
C PHE A 307 -9.99 8.71 15.90
N LEU A 308 -11.24 8.45 16.29
CA LEU A 308 -12.39 9.31 16.01
C LEU A 308 -12.93 9.93 17.30
N MET A 309 -13.50 11.14 17.21
CA MET A 309 -14.16 11.81 18.34
C MET A 309 -15.63 12.10 18.03
N PRO A 310 -16.56 11.23 18.45
CA PRO A 310 -17.99 11.49 18.31
C PRO A 310 -18.44 12.70 19.15
N THR A 311 -19.44 13.42 18.66
CA THR A 311 -20.00 14.62 19.30
C THR A 311 -21.43 14.38 19.81
N VAL A 312 -21.86 15.15 20.80
CA VAL A 312 -23.24 15.22 21.29
C VAL A 312 -23.70 16.69 21.29
N SER A 313 -24.98 16.94 21.04
CA SER A 313 -25.55 18.29 20.98
C SER A 313 -25.18 19.12 22.21
N GLU A 314 -24.56 20.29 22.02
CA GLU A 314 -24.18 21.20 23.10
C GLU A 314 -25.38 21.81 23.84
N THR A 315 -26.51 21.99 23.14
CA THR A 315 -27.69 22.70 23.67
C THR A 315 -28.87 21.78 23.96
N ASN A 316 -28.82 20.52 23.52
CA ASN A 316 -29.92 19.57 23.65
C ASN A 316 -29.44 18.13 23.95
N SER A 317 -28.36 17.98 24.71
CA SER A 317 -27.64 16.70 24.90
C SER A 317 -28.53 15.56 25.41
N ASN A 318 -29.50 15.83 26.29
CA ASN A 318 -30.39 14.80 26.83
C ASN A 318 -31.36 14.21 25.77
N ASN A 319 -31.64 14.94 24.69
CA ASN A 319 -32.55 14.50 23.62
C ASN A 319 -31.80 14.11 22.33
N ASP A 320 -30.45 14.13 22.36
CA ASP A 320 -29.61 13.58 21.30
C ASP A 320 -29.38 12.11 21.64
N GLY A 321 -30.09 11.20 20.95
CA GLY A 321 -30.06 9.76 21.18
C GLY A 321 -28.67 9.10 21.20
N PRO A 322 -28.54 7.88 21.74
CA PRO A 322 -27.26 7.18 21.84
C PRO A 322 -26.67 6.87 20.46
N ALA A 323 -25.52 7.46 20.14
CA ALA A 323 -24.79 7.20 18.91
C ALA A 323 -23.28 7.37 19.08
N SER A 324 -22.52 6.72 18.22
CA SER A 324 -21.06 6.85 18.12
C SER A 324 -20.61 6.92 16.66
N ALA A 325 -19.31 7.10 16.44
CA ALA A 325 -18.68 7.13 15.13
C ALA A 325 -17.76 5.92 14.93
N PHE A 326 -17.85 5.28 13.78
CA PHE A 326 -17.13 4.05 13.44
C PHE A 326 -16.48 4.15 12.07
N LEU A 327 -15.38 3.42 11.87
CA LEU A 327 -14.69 3.37 10.57
C LEU A 327 -15.48 2.48 9.59
N VAL A 328 -15.54 2.92 8.34
CA VAL A 328 -16.13 2.12 7.25
C VAL A 328 -15.00 1.53 6.43
N GLY A 329 -14.77 0.23 6.61
CA GLY A 329 -13.65 -0.48 6.02
C GLY A 329 -12.30 -0.12 6.65
N THR A 330 -11.23 -0.64 6.06
CA THR A 330 -9.86 -0.38 6.53
C THR A 330 -9.35 0.97 6.00
N PRO A 331 -8.76 1.83 6.84
CA PRO A 331 -8.06 3.04 6.38
C PRO A 331 -7.04 2.71 5.27
N THR A 332 -6.92 3.57 4.28
CA THR A 332 -5.91 3.44 3.21
C THR A 332 -4.78 4.45 3.44
N ALA A 333 -3.72 4.36 2.64
CA ALA A 333 -2.67 5.38 2.67
C ALA A 333 -3.16 6.79 2.30
N THR A 334 -4.31 6.93 1.64
CA THR A 334 -4.82 8.22 1.14
C THR A 334 -6.02 8.76 1.91
N GLY A 335 -6.63 7.98 2.80
CA GLY A 335 -7.79 8.43 3.56
C GLY A 335 -8.52 7.32 4.30
N PHE A 336 -9.67 7.66 4.86
CA PHE A 336 -10.58 6.71 5.51
C PHE A 336 -12.02 7.18 5.38
N SER A 337 -12.98 6.27 5.60
CA SER A 337 -14.39 6.61 5.72
C SER A 337 -14.90 6.31 7.12
N TRP A 338 -15.94 7.01 7.55
CA TRP A 338 -16.58 6.82 8.83
C TRP A 338 -18.09 7.01 8.72
N THR A 339 -18.83 6.45 9.67
CA THR A 339 -20.28 6.59 9.77
C THR A 339 -20.71 6.83 11.21
N GLN A 340 -21.82 7.54 11.39
CA GLN A 340 -22.54 7.62 12.65
C GLN A 340 -23.43 6.37 12.76
N GLU A 341 -23.36 5.66 13.88
CA GLU A 341 -24.21 4.50 14.16
C GLU A 341 -24.91 4.67 15.51
N GLU A 342 -26.18 4.26 15.56
CA GLU A 342 -26.98 4.23 16.77
C GLU A 342 -26.91 2.85 17.42
N SER A 343 -26.83 2.83 18.75
CA SER A 343 -26.93 1.55 19.47
C SER A 343 -28.31 0.93 19.24
N PRO A 344 -28.42 -0.40 19.05
CA PRO A 344 -29.71 -1.09 19.06
C PRO A 344 -30.56 -0.66 20.26
N SER A 345 -31.84 -0.34 20.03
CA SER A 345 -32.77 0.06 21.09
C SER A 345 -34.20 -0.32 20.73
N PRO A 346 -34.99 -0.88 21.66
CA PRO A 346 -36.39 -1.22 21.37
C PRO A 346 -37.25 0.01 21.08
N ASN A 347 -38.21 -0.13 20.16
CA ASN A 347 -39.03 0.98 19.63
C ASN A 347 -39.68 1.88 20.70
N ASN A 348 -40.01 1.34 21.88
CA ASN A 348 -40.63 2.12 22.97
C ASN A 348 -39.63 2.94 23.81
N ARG A 349 -38.33 2.80 23.55
CA ARG A 349 -37.22 3.43 24.27
C ARG A 349 -36.23 4.12 23.35
N TYR A 350 -36.38 3.90 22.04
CA TYR A 350 -35.65 4.57 21.00
C TYR A 350 -35.77 6.10 21.10
N VAL A 351 -34.63 6.76 21.18
CA VAL A 351 -34.49 8.21 21.05
C VAL A 351 -33.61 8.45 19.81
N PRO A 352 -34.10 9.18 18.79
CA PRO A 352 -33.29 9.48 17.61
C PRO A 352 -32.04 10.28 17.98
N SER A 353 -30.89 9.88 17.45
CA SER A 353 -29.66 10.67 17.54
C SER A 353 -29.74 11.92 16.68
N GLN A 354 -29.06 12.98 17.11
CA GLN A 354 -28.83 14.15 16.26
C GLN A 354 -27.63 13.89 15.37
N ASN A 355 -27.62 14.50 14.18
CA ASN A 355 -26.46 14.40 13.29
C ASN A 355 -25.23 15.06 13.94
N MET A 356 -24.09 14.36 13.96
CA MET A 356 -22.82 14.93 14.40
C MET A 356 -22.37 16.02 13.40
N PRO A 357 -22.34 17.31 13.77
CA PRO A 357 -22.07 18.40 12.82
C PRO A 357 -20.63 18.40 12.31
N GLU A 358 -19.71 17.89 13.13
CA GLU A 358 -18.33 17.63 12.79
C GLU A 358 -17.81 16.42 13.60
N MET A 359 -16.82 15.74 13.04
CA MET A 359 -16.07 14.66 13.66
C MET A 359 -14.58 15.01 13.58
N HIS A 360 -13.91 15.03 14.73
CA HIS A 360 -12.47 15.26 14.83
C HIS A 360 -11.72 13.93 14.82
N TRP A 361 -10.57 13.88 14.15
CA TRP A 361 -9.83 12.64 13.94
C TRP A 361 -8.31 12.83 14.04
N ILE A 362 -7.62 11.73 14.35
CA ILE A 362 -6.17 11.57 14.25
C ILE A 362 -5.91 10.29 13.45
N ALA A 363 -5.00 10.34 12.49
CA ALA A 363 -4.45 9.20 11.77
C ALA A 363 -2.93 9.15 12.00
N VAL A 364 -2.36 8.00 12.33
CA VAL A 364 -0.93 7.89 12.67
C VAL A 364 -0.31 6.58 12.20
N THR A 365 0.95 6.64 11.80
CA THR A 365 1.75 5.47 11.42
C THR A 365 1.96 4.57 12.65
N PRO A 366 1.68 3.25 12.58
CA PRO A 366 2.03 2.32 13.64
C PRO A 366 3.52 2.36 13.97
N GLY A 367 3.87 2.28 15.26
CA GLY A 367 5.24 2.25 15.74
C GLY A 367 5.48 3.07 17.01
N THR A 368 6.74 3.05 17.46
CA THR A 368 7.24 3.94 18.52
C THR A 368 8.01 5.07 17.87
N HIS A 369 7.62 6.31 18.17
CA HIS A 369 8.12 7.51 17.52
C HIS A 369 8.60 8.51 18.57
N GLU A 370 9.81 9.04 18.38
CA GLU A 370 10.33 10.14 19.18
C GLU A 370 9.78 11.46 18.65
N LEU A 371 9.09 12.21 19.52
CA LEU A 371 8.63 13.56 19.21
C LEU A 371 9.77 14.57 19.42
N SER A 372 9.66 15.73 18.78
CA SER A 372 10.67 16.81 18.85
C SER A 372 10.93 17.37 20.25
N ASN A 373 10.01 17.16 21.20
CA ASN A 373 10.18 17.50 22.61
C ASN A 373 10.89 16.40 23.43
N GLY A 374 11.31 15.29 22.79
CA GLY A 374 11.94 14.13 23.40
C GLY A 374 10.97 13.17 24.11
N SER A 375 9.66 13.30 23.89
CA SER A 375 8.68 12.33 24.39
C SER A 375 8.41 11.22 23.38
N GLN A 376 8.15 10.01 23.88
CA GLN A 376 7.83 8.85 23.05
C GLN A 376 6.32 8.73 22.82
N LEU A 377 5.91 8.80 21.56
CA LEU A 377 4.57 8.48 21.11
C LEU A 377 4.56 7.02 20.63
N VAL A 378 3.63 6.22 21.15
CA VAL A 378 3.44 4.82 20.76
C VAL A 378 2.07 4.65 20.13
N ALA A 379 2.03 4.17 18.89
CA ALA A 379 0.83 3.83 18.16
C ALA A 379 0.87 2.34 17.78
N GLY A 380 -0.12 1.56 18.20
CA GLY A 380 -0.15 0.12 17.94
C GLY A 380 -1.56 -0.44 17.90
N THR A 381 -1.69 -1.73 17.64
CA THR A 381 -2.96 -2.46 17.72
C THR A 381 -2.85 -3.61 18.71
N VAL A 382 -3.98 -4.01 19.25
CA VAL A 382 -4.16 -5.24 20.01
C VAL A 382 -5.43 -5.92 19.51
N ASP A 383 -5.37 -7.22 19.29
CA ASP A 383 -6.54 -7.99 18.87
C ASP A 383 -7.29 -8.48 20.11
N ILE A 384 -8.61 -8.28 20.12
CA ILE A 384 -9.48 -8.61 21.25
C ILE A 384 -10.68 -9.42 20.76
N ASP A 385 -10.85 -10.64 21.28
CA ASP A 385 -11.99 -11.54 21.05
C ASP A 385 -12.84 -11.78 22.32
N GLU A 386 -12.45 -11.22 23.46
CA GLU A 386 -13.27 -11.23 24.67
C GLU A 386 -13.75 -9.82 25.03
N VAL A 387 -15.06 -9.68 25.27
CA VAL A 387 -15.69 -8.40 25.56
C VAL A 387 -16.31 -8.37 26.96
N MET A 388 -16.54 -7.17 27.47
CA MET A 388 -17.25 -6.94 28.72
C MET A 388 -18.77 -7.03 28.52
N PHE A 389 -19.43 -7.80 29.38
CA PHE A 389 -20.89 -7.95 29.43
C PHE A 389 -21.44 -7.43 30.76
N GLY A 390 -21.47 -6.10 30.93
CA GLY A 390 -21.85 -5.46 32.20
C GLY A 390 -20.91 -5.82 33.37
N SER A 391 -19.66 -6.20 33.06
CA SER A 391 -18.58 -6.50 34.00
C SER A 391 -17.43 -5.52 33.80
N ASN A 392 -16.54 -5.38 34.78
CA ASN A 392 -15.33 -4.55 34.67
C ASN A 392 -14.09 -5.37 34.22
N SER A 393 -14.30 -6.39 33.38
CA SER A 393 -13.31 -7.39 32.94
C SER A 393 -13.95 -8.24 31.82
N PRO A 394 -13.17 -8.80 30.87
CA PRO A 394 -11.71 -8.82 30.78
C PRO A 394 -11.10 -7.56 30.13
N TYR A 395 -9.84 -7.31 30.46
CA TYR A 395 -8.98 -6.29 29.85
C TYR A 395 -7.76 -6.98 29.24
N THR A 396 -7.20 -6.37 28.20
CA THR A 396 -5.99 -6.80 27.52
C THR A 396 -4.87 -5.80 27.79
N ASP A 397 -3.77 -6.27 28.36
CA ASP A 397 -2.59 -5.45 28.66
C ASP A 397 -1.96 -4.91 27.36
N ILE A 398 -1.48 -3.67 27.39
CA ILE A 398 -0.67 -3.08 26.31
C ILE A 398 0.65 -2.53 26.86
N THR A 399 1.72 -2.69 26.08
CA THR A 399 3.06 -2.25 26.47
C THR A 399 3.34 -0.85 25.94
N VAL A 400 3.48 0.12 26.85
CA VAL A 400 3.89 1.50 26.53
C VAL A 400 4.93 1.99 27.56
N PRO A 401 5.73 3.02 27.25
CA PRO A 401 6.63 3.63 28.22
C PRO A 401 5.90 4.03 29.51
N SER A 402 6.52 3.79 30.66
CA SER A 402 5.92 4.09 31.98
C SER A 402 5.62 5.57 32.23
N ALA A 403 6.23 6.46 31.44
CA ALA A 403 5.95 7.89 31.45
C ALA A 403 4.64 8.26 30.71
N ASN A 404 4.11 7.36 29.87
CA ASN A 404 2.93 7.62 29.08
C ASN A 404 1.68 7.44 29.93
N ASN A 405 0.91 8.52 30.07
CA ASN A 405 -0.31 8.58 30.86
C ASN A 405 -1.50 9.16 30.09
N VAL A 406 -1.32 9.43 28.79
CA VAL A 406 -2.36 9.74 27.83
C VAL A 406 -2.59 8.47 27.02
N LEU A 407 -3.85 8.06 26.88
CA LEU A 407 -4.21 6.85 26.11
C LEU A 407 -5.51 7.09 25.34
N LEU A 408 -5.41 7.01 24.01
CA LEU A 408 -6.55 6.95 23.09
C LEU A 408 -6.69 5.51 22.59
N HIS A 409 -7.91 5.11 22.25
CA HIS A 409 -8.20 3.77 21.72
C HIS A 409 -9.38 3.83 20.74
N GLN A 410 -9.33 3.03 19.68
CA GLN A 410 -10.36 2.99 18.63
C GLN A 410 -10.39 1.62 17.96
N ILE A 411 -11.57 1.04 17.82
CA ILE A 411 -11.76 -0.20 17.03
C ILE A 411 -11.46 0.11 15.56
N GLN A 412 -10.59 -0.69 14.93
CA GLN A 412 -10.17 -0.56 13.53
C GLN A 412 -10.90 -1.52 12.58
N THR A 413 -11.43 -2.63 13.10
CA THR A 413 -12.14 -3.65 12.32
C THR A 413 -13.59 -3.80 12.79
N HIS A 414 -14.43 -4.37 11.94
CA HIS A 414 -15.84 -4.63 12.25
C HIS A 414 -16.19 -6.06 11.85
N ASN A 415 -15.44 -7.02 12.40
CA ASN A 415 -15.58 -8.44 12.10
C ASN A 415 -16.84 -9.04 12.71
N ASN A 416 -17.34 -8.44 13.79
CA ASN A 416 -18.54 -8.88 14.50
C ASN A 416 -19.68 -7.89 14.31
N ASN A 417 -20.86 -8.40 13.95
CA ASN A 417 -22.08 -7.58 13.88
C ASN A 417 -22.69 -7.36 15.29
N CYS A 418 -21.95 -6.69 16.16
CA CYS A 418 -22.33 -6.36 17.52
C CYS A 418 -22.02 -4.90 17.85
N TRP A 419 -22.82 -4.30 18.74
CA TRP A 419 -22.52 -2.99 19.30
C TRP A 419 -21.33 -3.07 20.25
N PHE A 420 -20.19 -2.56 19.80
CA PHE A 420 -18.94 -2.55 20.54
C PHE A 420 -18.42 -1.11 20.69
N THR A 421 -18.03 -0.79 21.91
CA THR A 421 -17.31 0.43 22.23
C THR A 421 -16.02 0.07 22.95
N THR A 422 -15.05 0.98 23.02
CA THR A 422 -13.78 0.70 23.70
C THR A 422 -13.66 1.50 24.97
N THR A 423 -12.97 0.92 25.94
CA THR A 423 -12.57 1.58 27.18
C THR A 423 -11.16 1.13 27.54
N SER A 424 -10.49 1.89 28.37
CA SER A 424 -9.20 1.52 28.94
C SER A 424 -9.15 1.80 30.42
N GLN A 425 -8.10 1.34 31.09
CA GLN A 425 -7.72 1.79 32.42
C GLN A 425 -6.20 1.73 32.60
N PHE A 426 -5.71 2.39 33.64
CA PHE A 426 -4.33 2.27 34.10
C PHE A 426 -4.30 1.45 35.38
N SER A 427 -3.66 0.29 35.35
CA SER A 427 -3.48 -0.61 36.50
C SER A 427 -2.04 -0.54 37.02
N ASN A 428 -1.74 -1.33 38.06
CA ASN A 428 -0.37 -1.46 38.56
C ASN A 428 0.58 -2.12 37.54
N ASN A 429 0.05 -2.81 36.53
CA ASN A 429 0.82 -3.52 35.51
C ASN A 429 1.03 -2.68 34.24
N GLY A 430 0.41 -1.50 34.15
CA GLY A 430 0.43 -0.65 32.96
C GLY A 430 -0.98 -0.32 32.46
N PRO A 431 -1.10 0.29 31.27
CA PRO A 431 -2.39 0.49 30.63
C PRO A 431 -2.92 -0.81 30.03
N GLU A 432 -4.24 -0.94 30.08
CA GLU A 432 -4.97 -2.07 29.51
C GLU A 432 -6.25 -1.58 28.82
N ILE A 433 -6.65 -2.27 27.75
CA ILE A 433 -7.76 -1.91 26.86
C ILE A 433 -8.79 -3.02 26.85
N ALA A 434 -10.06 -2.66 26.70
CA ALA A 434 -11.15 -3.60 26.55
C ALA A 434 -12.20 -3.11 25.55
N ILE A 435 -12.97 -4.06 25.04
CA ILE A 435 -14.21 -3.81 24.30
C ILE A 435 -15.39 -4.00 25.27
N ASP A 436 -16.29 -3.02 25.30
CA ASP A 436 -17.49 -2.99 26.15
C ASP A 436 -18.76 -2.99 25.28
N THR A 437 -19.68 -3.90 25.63
CA THR A 437 -21.01 -4.00 25.02
C THR A 437 -22.03 -3.05 25.66
N SER A 438 -21.64 -2.37 26.74
CA SER A 438 -22.55 -1.60 27.58
C SER A 438 -23.68 -2.52 28.08
N GLU A 439 -24.93 -2.09 27.96
CA GLU A 439 -26.11 -2.90 28.19
C GLU A 439 -26.71 -3.49 26.90
N VAL A 440 -26.06 -3.33 25.75
CA VAL A 440 -26.51 -3.83 24.43
C VAL A 440 -26.25 -5.34 24.29
N ARG A 441 -26.84 -6.10 25.21
CA ARG A 441 -26.63 -7.53 25.40
C ARG A 441 -27.86 -8.22 25.97
N THR A 442 -27.92 -9.53 25.79
CA THR A 442 -28.93 -10.38 26.44
C THR A 442 -28.55 -10.68 27.90
N ASN A 443 -29.52 -11.20 28.67
CA ASN A 443 -29.29 -11.67 30.04
C ASN A 443 -28.28 -12.83 30.11
N SER A 444 -28.09 -13.58 29.00
CA SER A 444 -27.14 -14.68 28.89
C SER A 444 -25.75 -14.22 28.43
N ARG A 445 -25.43 -12.92 28.51
CA ARG A 445 -24.13 -12.35 28.11
C ARG A 445 -23.79 -12.59 26.64
N ALA A 446 -24.73 -12.22 25.76
CA ALA A 446 -24.50 -12.22 24.32
C ALA A 446 -24.77 -10.84 23.73
N CYS A 447 -23.87 -10.32 22.90
CA CYS A 447 -23.94 -8.97 22.32
C CYS A 447 -25.06 -8.89 21.27
N GLN A 448 -25.53 -7.68 20.95
CA GLN A 448 -26.61 -7.48 19.98
C GLN A 448 -26.14 -6.58 18.82
N PRO A 449 -26.66 -6.78 17.59
CA PRO A 449 -27.74 -7.71 17.23
C PRO A 449 -27.33 -9.18 16.96
N ALA A 450 -26.04 -9.51 16.79
CA ALA A 450 -25.63 -10.85 16.37
C ALA A 450 -25.84 -11.98 17.40
N ASN A 451 -26.13 -11.66 18.67
CA ASN A 451 -26.33 -12.63 19.74
C ASN A 451 -25.12 -13.56 19.97
N LEU A 452 -23.93 -12.97 20.08
CA LEU A 452 -22.65 -13.68 20.30
C LEU A 452 -22.15 -13.49 21.73
N GLY A 453 -21.74 -14.57 22.41
CA GLY A 453 -21.03 -14.52 23.69
C GLY A 453 -19.50 -14.63 23.55
N ASN A 454 -18.75 -14.43 24.64
CA ASN A 454 -17.30 -14.70 24.66
C ASN A 454 -17.05 -16.17 24.29
N GLY A 455 -16.06 -16.40 23.40
CA GLY A 455 -15.81 -17.69 22.74
C GLY A 455 -16.49 -17.87 21.37
N GLN A 456 -17.34 -16.92 20.96
CA GLN A 456 -17.93 -16.85 19.61
C GLN A 456 -17.57 -15.56 18.87
N ILE A 457 -17.01 -14.59 19.58
CA ILE A 457 -16.57 -13.29 19.03
C ILE A 457 -15.25 -13.53 18.29
N GLN A 458 -15.16 -13.00 17.07
CA GLN A 458 -13.92 -12.96 16.29
C GLN A 458 -13.06 -11.79 16.78
N ASN A 459 -11.74 -11.88 16.62
CA ASN A 459 -10.85 -10.77 16.96
C ASN A 459 -11.30 -9.46 16.30
N GLU A 460 -11.47 -8.42 17.11
CA GLU A 460 -11.44 -7.04 16.63
C GLU A 460 -10.06 -6.44 16.90
N SER A 461 -9.48 -5.81 15.89
CA SER A 461 -8.25 -5.05 16.08
C SER A 461 -8.57 -3.70 16.68
N VAL A 462 -8.06 -3.43 17.88
CA VAL A 462 -8.22 -2.17 18.61
C VAL A 462 -6.91 -1.41 18.57
N ALA A 463 -6.91 -0.25 17.92
CA ALA A 463 -5.77 0.65 17.92
C ALA A 463 -5.65 1.36 19.27
N TYR A 464 -4.41 1.64 19.67
CA TYR A 464 -4.08 2.49 20.81
C TYR A 464 -3.02 3.52 20.43
N LEU A 465 -3.13 4.71 21.03
CA LEU A 465 -2.17 5.80 20.86
C LEU A 465 -1.86 6.41 22.22
N SER A 466 -0.58 6.39 22.59
CA SER A 466 -0.14 6.75 23.94
C SER A 466 1.09 7.65 23.95
N VAL A 467 1.11 8.63 24.85
CA VAL A 467 2.18 9.61 25.04
C VAL A 467 2.17 10.14 26.48
N ALA A 468 3.25 10.77 26.92
CA ALA A 468 3.27 11.53 28.16
C ALA A 468 2.43 12.82 28.07
N SER A 469 1.76 13.19 29.17
CA SER A 469 1.05 14.48 29.26
C SER A 469 2.02 15.65 29.12
N GLY A 470 1.57 16.70 28.44
CA GLY A 470 2.36 17.91 28.20
C GLY A 470 1.59 18.94 27.40
N ALA A 471 2.05 20.18 27.40
CA ALA A 471 1.52 21.24 26.56
C ALA A 471 2.66 22.14 26.09
N GLY A 472 2.51 22.73 24.90
CA GLY A 472 3.53 23.60 24.32
C GLY A 472 3.51 23.54 22.80
N THR A 473 4.68 23.68 22.20
CA THR A 473 4.86 23.56 20.74
C THR A 473 5.66 22.31 20.42
N LEU A 474 5.31 21.68 19.32
CA LEU A 474 5.76 20.37 18.88
C LEU A 474 5.96 20.44 17.36
N ALA A 475 7.07 19.94 16.84
CA ALA A 475 7.21 19.71 15.41
C ALA A 475 6.52 18.38 15.00
N LEU A 476 5.46 18.42 14.21
CA LEU A 476 4.83 17.27 13.53
C LEU A 476 4.87 17.47 12.03
N ASN A 477 5.25 16.43 11.27
CA ASN A 477 5.38 16.48 9.82
C ASN A 477 6.20 17.68 9.27
N GLY A 478 7.16 18.19 10.06
CA GLY A 478 7.96 19.36 9.68
C GLY A 478 7.33 20.72 10.00
N GLU A 479 6.14 20.76 10.62
CA GLU A 479 5.46 21.99 11.04
C GLU A 479 5.43 22.13 12.56
N ASN A 480 5.53 23.36 13.05
CA ASN A 480 5.28 23.66 14.46
C ASN A 480 3.77 23.63 14.74
N VAL A 481 3.38 22.85 15.73
CA VAL A 481 2.00 22.61 16.15
C VAL A 481 1.89 22.96 17.62
N GLN A 482 0.94 23.82 17.96
CA GLN A 482 0.56 24.03 19.35
C GLN A 482 -0.22 22.81 19.81
N TYR A 483 0.17 22.21 20.94
CA TYR A 483 -0.46 20.99 21.45
C TYR A 483 -0.76 21.05 22.94
N GLN A 484 -1.74 20.25 23.35
CA GLN A 484 -1.98 19.87 24.73
C GLN A 484 -2.42 18.41 24.79
N PHE A 485 -1.62 17.59 25.47
CA PHE A 485 -1.92 16.20 25.80
C PHE A 485 -2.19 16.11 27.29
N THR A 486 -3.32 15.55 27.69
CA THR A 486 -3.73 15.51 29.11
C THR A 486 -4.29 14.15 29.43
N GLY A 487 -3.69 13.50 30.42
CA GLY A 487 -4.15 12.26 31.02
C GLY A 487 -4.94 12.50 32.30
N GLY A 488 -5.96 11.67 32.55
CA GLY A 488 -6.70 11.66 33.82
C GLY A 488 -7.66 12.83 34.05
N ALA A 489 -8.17 13.46 32.98
CA ALA A 489 -9.28 14.39 33.08
C ALA A 489 -10.56 13.65 33.48
N GLN A 490 -11.53 14.33 34.10
CA GLN A 490 -12.76 13.72 34.60
C GLN A 490 -13.97 14.38 33.95
N THR A 491 -14.96 13.59 33.51
CA THR A 491 -16.19 14.15 32.92
C THR A 491 -16.96 15.03 33.92
N PHE A 492 -16.88 14.69 35.21
CA PHE A 492 -17.29 15.52 36.35
C PHE A 492 -16.73 14.92 37.65
N THR A 493 -17.03 15.53 38.81
CA THR A 493 -16.47 15.10 40.12
C THR A 493 -17.53 14.81 41.19
N ALA A 494 -18.81 15.03 40.89
CA ALA A 494 -19.91 14.69 41.79
C ALA A 494 -20.02 13.17 42.01
N GLY A 495 -20.32 12.74 43.24
CA GLY A 495 -20.36 11.33 43.62
C GLY A 495 -21.64 10.56 43.24
N ASN A 496 -22.59 11.21 42.56
CA ASN A 496 -23.87 10.64 42.13
C ASN A 496 -23.96 10.54 40.60
N ILE A 497 -24.86 9.72 40.08
CA ILE A 497 -25.17 9.63 38.65
C ILE A 497 -25.73 10.97 38.13
N GLN A 498 -25.39 11.33 36.89
CA GLN A 498 -25.71 12.63 36.30
C GLN A 498 -26.19 12.50 34.85
N SER A 499 -27.11 13.38 34.43
CA SER A 499 -27.58 13.45 33.03
C SER A 499 -26.50 13.96 32.08
N LEU A 500 -26.57 13.60 30.79
CA LEU A 500 -25.71 14.13 29.72
C LEU A 500 -25.59 15.66 29.76
N ALA A 501 -26.70 16.39 29.92
CA ALA A 501 -26.69 17.85 29.99
C ALA A 501 -25.87 18.40 31.18
N TYR A 502 -25.84 17.67 32.30
CA TYR A 502 -25.00 18.05 33.45
C TYR A 502 -23.52 17.81 33.13
N GLN A 503 -23.19 16.64 32.57
CA GLN A 503 -21.82 16.30 32.18
C GLN A 503 -21.27 17.31 31.16
N CYS A 504 -22.06 17.64 30.13
CA CYS A 504 -21.71 18.64 29.13
C CYS A 504 -21.54 20.07 29.69
N GLY A 505 -22.08 20.36 30.87
CA GLY A 505 -21.89 21.62 31.59
C GLY A 505 -20.60 21.71 32.40
N VAL A 506 -19.87 20.59 32.56
CA VAL A 506 -18.60 20.54 33.28
C VAL A 506 -17.44 20.60 32.28
N THR A 507 -16.64 21.66 32.36
CA THR A 507 -15.57 21.94 31.39
C THR A 507 -14.18 21.63 31.95
N THR A 508 -13.31 21.11 31.08
CA THR A 508 -11.87 20.98 31.26
C THR A 508 -11.15 22.09 30.51
N THR A 509 -10.12 22.68 31.12
CA THR A 509 -9.37 23.80 30.54
C THR A 509 -8.46 23.36 29.39
N LEU A 510 -8.48 24.13 28.32
CA LEU A 510 -7.51 24.08 27.23
C LEU A 510 -6.58 25.30 27.32
N SER A 511 -5.29 25.10 27.07
CA SER A 511 -4.26 26.14 27.22
C SER A 511 -3.37 26.23 26.00
N GLY A 512 -3.10 27.47 25.56
CA GLY A 512 -2.15 27.75 24.48
C GLY A 512 -2.79 27.93 23.10
N PHE A 513 -4.09 27.65 22.95
CA PHE A 513 -4.76 27.73 21.66
C PHE A 513 -5.39 29.10 21.37
N THR A 514 -5.39 29.53 20.11
CA THR A 514 -6.03 30.78 19.66
C THR A 514 -7.39 30.56 19.01
N SER A 515 -7.60 29.36 18.47
CA SER A 515 -8.85 28.85 17.90
C SER A 515 -9.23 27.52 18.54
N PRO A 516 -10.48 27.01 18.40
CA PRO A 516 -10.84 25.67 18.83
C PRO A 516 -9.91 24.62 18.18
N PRO A 517 -9.15 23.83 18.96
CA PRO A 517 -8.18 22.89 18.39
C PRO A 517 -8.87 21.66 17.78
N ILE A 518 -8.15 20.91 16.94
CA ILE A 518 -8.50 19.51 16.67
C ILE A 518 -8.33 18.73 17.97
N PHE A 519 -9.31 17.88 18.30
CA PHE A 519 -9.44 17.31 19.64
C PHE A 519 -9.97 15.89 19.55
N VAL A 520 -9.22 14.92 20.07
CA VAL A 520 -9.63 13.51 20.16
C VAL A 520 -9.33 12.97 21.55
N ALA A 521 -10.26 12.20 22.11
CA ALA A 521 -10.21 11.70 23.48
C ALA A 521 -10.60 10.22 23.58
N GLY A 522 -10.07 9.55 24.61
CA GLY A 522 -10.37 8.15 24.95
C GLY A 522 -10.80 8.01 26.41
N LYS A 523 -11.72 7.08 26.70
CA LYS A 523 -12.24 6.81 28.06
C LYS A 523 -11.30 5.88 28.82
N ASN A 524 -10.71 6.34 29.92
CA ASN A 524 -9.67 5.60 30.67
C ASN A 524 -10.10 5.14 32.06
N SER A 525 -11.40 4.95 32.27
CA SER A 525 -11.89 4.14 33.39
C SER A 525 -13.23 3.52 33.05
N ARG A 526 -13.61 2.46 33.78
CA ARG A 526 -14.92 1.83 33.71
C ARG A 526 -15.58 1.82 35.09
N ARG A 527 -16.37 2.86 35.40
CA ARG A 527 -17.12 3.05 36.64
C ARG A 527 -18.61 2.81 36.37
N GLY A 528 -19.38 2.44 37.41
CA GLY A 528 -20.80 2.12 37.24
C GLY A 528 -21.06 0.71 36.68
N GLY A 529 -22.32 0.33 36.49
CA GLY A 529 -22.72 -1.00 36.01
C GLY A 529 -22.95 -1.06 34.50
N ASP A 530 -23.36 0.05 33.90
CA ASP A 530 -24.11 0.02 32.65
C ASP A 530 -23.22 0.25 31.42
N GLY A 531 -22.11 1.00 31.57
CA GLY A 531 -21.07 1.10 30.54
C GLY A 531 -21.11 2.43 29.81
N GLY A 532 -21.09 2.42 28.49
CA GLY A 532 -21.15 3.65 27.69
C GLY A 532 -19.80 4.15 27.18
N TRP A 533 -19.89 5.17 26.33
CA TRP A 533 -18.77 5.70 25.53
C TRP A 533 -18.69 7.22 25.62
N LEU A 534 -17.53 7.78 25.30
CA LEU A 534 -17.26 9.21 25.44
C LEU A 534 -17.78 9.97 24.22
N ARG A 535 -18.52 11.06 24.42
CA ARG A 535 -18.89 12.04 23.38
C ARG A 535 -18.46 13.45 23.79
N ARG A 536 -17.96 14.23 22.83
CA ARG A 536 -17.57 15.63 23.04
C ARG A 536 -18.82 16.52 23.00
N CYS A 537 -18.97 17.41 23.97
CA CYS A 537 -20.00 18.44 23.96
C CYS A 537 -19.43 19.77 23.49
N GLN A 538 -18.92 20.61 24.39
CA GLN A 538 -18.42 21.94 24.06
C GLN A 538 -16.96 21.87 23.60
N LEU A 539 -16.58 22.74 22.66
CA LEU A 539 -15.18 22.99 22.31
C LEU A 539 -14.96 24.44 21.91
N THR A 540 -14.09 25.12 22.63
CA THR A 540 -13.59 26.46 22.31
C THR A 540 -12.06 26.43 22.33
N SER A 541 -11.40 27.57 22.09
CA SER A 541 -9.94 27.67 22.27
C SER A 541 -9.48 27.42 23.71
N ASN A 542 -10.37 27.56 24.71
CA ASN A 542 -9.99 27.61 26.13
C ASN A 542 -10.64 26.52 26.99
N VAL A 543 -11.68 25.84 26.49
CA VAL A 543 -12.40 24.80 27.23
C VAL A 543 -12.93 23.71 26.32
N VAL A 544 -13.02 22.50 26.87
CA VAL A 544 -13.73 21.34 26.30
C VAL A 544 -14.63 20.73 27.37
N SER A 545 -15.76 20.13 27.01
CA SER A 545 -16.54 19.27 27.90
C SER A 545 -16.87 17.94 27.25
N MET A 546 -16.97 16.89 28.08
CA MET A 546 -17.20 15.51 27.64
C MET A 546 -18.36 14.90 28.42
N ALA A 547 -19.11 14.01 27.79
CA ALA A 547 -20.12 13.21 28.45
C ALA A 547 -19.93 11.73 28.14
N VAL A 548 -20.21 10.88 29.13
CA VAL A 548 -20.35 9.44 28.94
C VAL A 548 -21.80 9.19 28.57
N ASP A 549 -21.99 8.65 27.37
CA ASP A 549 -23.26 8.31 26.80
C ASP A 549 -23.52 6.81 26.93
N GLU A 550 -24.68 6.46 27.45
CA GLU A 550 -25.16 5.08 27.62
C GLU A 550 -26.24 4.77 26.59
N ASP A 551 -26.43 3.48 26.33
CA ASP A 551 -27.48 2.99 25.44
C ASP A 551 -28.88 3.04 26.07
N THR A 552 -29.91 2.68 25.29
CA THR A 552 -31.29 2.52 25.78
C THR A 552 -31.83 1.11 25.53
N TYR A 553 -30.95 0.11 25.45
CA TYR A 553 -31.31 -1.26 25.05
C TYR A 553 -32.01 -2.03 26.16
N ARG A 554 -31.58 -1.92 27.43
CA ARG A 554 -32.19 -2.66 28.57
C ARG A 554 -33.12 -1.83 29.44
N ASP A 555 -32.85 -0.53 29.56
CA ASP A 555 -33.80 0.42 30.13
C ASP A 555 -33.80 1.76 29.37
N THR A 556 -34.26 2.84 30.01
CA THR A 556 -34.32 4.19 29.43
C THR A 556 -33.31 5.14 30.09
N ASP A 557 -32.47 4.63 30.99
CA ASP A 557 -31.49 5.44 31.69
C ASP A 557 -30.31 5.74 30.76
N ARG A 558 -29.82 6.97 30.82
CA ARG A 558 -28.60 7.41 30.13
C ARG A 558 -27.70 8.22 31.06
N ARG A 559 -27.90 8.06 32.38
CA ARG A 559 -27.22 8.84 33.41
C ARG A 559 -26.05 8.03 33.93
N HIS A 560 -24.85 8.43 33.53
CA HIS A 560 -23.64 7.76 33.99
C HIS A 560 -23.04 8.41 35.26
N VAL A 561 -22.19 7.66 35.97
CA VAL A 561 -21.25 8.21 36.97
C VAL A 561 -20.07 8.91 36.25
N TRP A 562 -19.19 9.63 36.95
CA TRP A 562 -18.05 10.24 36.26
C TRP A 562 -17.07 9.18 35.77
N GLU A 563 -16.36 9.47 34.68
CA GLU A 563 -15.28 8.64 34.14
C GLU A 563 -14.02 9.48 33.91
N ASN A 564 -12.87 8.82 33.96
CA ASN A 564 -11.61 9.38 33.51
C ASN A 564 -11.53 9.34 31.98
N TYR A 565 -10.90 10.34 31.40
CA TYR A 565 -10.54 10.37 29.99
C TYR A 565 -9.19 11.06 29.79
N SER A 566 -8.56 10.75 28.66
CA SER A 566 -7.36 11.38 28.16
C SER A 566 -7.66 12.01 26.83
N PHE A 567 -6.95 13.07 26.47
CA PHE A 567 -7.12 13.71 25.18
C PHE A 567 -5.81 14.19 24.57
N MET A 568 -5.84 14.31 23.25
CA MET A 568 -4.86 15.02 22.45
C MET A 568 -5.55 16.17 21.72
N ALA A 569 -5.00 17.37 21.90
CA ALA A 569 -5.46 18.59 21.23
C ALA A 569 -4.34 19.21 20.41
N PHE A 570 -4.63 19.59 19.16
CA PHE A 570 -3.70 20.18 18.19
C PHE A 570 -4.30 21.44 17.58
N GLU A 571 -3.53 22.51 17.50
CA GLU A 571 -3.78 23.63 16.61
C GLU A 571 -2.55 23.73 15.71
N SER A 572 -2.73 23.46 14.41
CA SER A 572 -1.71 23.82 13.43
C SER A 572 -1.58 25.33 13.49
N THR A 573 -0.50 25.80 14.11
CA THR A 573 -0.03 27.14 13.87
C THR A 573 0.58 27.07 12.48
N PRO A 574 0.08 27.81 11.47
CA PRO A 574 0.85 27.99 10.25
C PRO A 574 2.25 28.37 10.71
N VAL A 575 3.26 27.57 10.31
CA VAL A 575 4.66 27.92 10.58
C VAL A 575 4.77 29.37 10.16
N GLY A 576 5.04 30.26 11.12
CA GLY A 576 5.16 31.68 10.83
C GLY A 576 6.09 31.79 9.64
N VAL A 577 5.53 32.21 8.51
CA VAL A 577 6.20 32.38 7.22
C VAL A 577 7.64 32.81 7.45
N VAL A 578 8.58 31.92 7.15
CA VAL A 578 10.00 32.25 7.20
C VAL A 578 10.36 32.86 5.85
N ILE A 579 10.39 34.18 5.78
CA ILE A 579 10.97 34.88 4.63
C ILE A 579 12.47 34.88 4.83
N ASP A 580 13.21 34.14 4.00
CA ASP A 580 14.67 34.13 4.03
C ASP A 580 15.24 35.48 3.60
N HIS A 581 14.76 36.05 2.49
CA HIS A 581 15.06 37.41 2.02
C HIS A 581 14.03 37.87 0.98
N PHE A 582 14.11 39.15 0.57
CA PHE A 582 13.39 39.68 -0.59
C PHE A 582 14.34 39.81 -1.79
N GLU A 583 13.84 39.53 -2.99
CA GLU A 583 14.58 39.70 -4.24
C GLU A 583 13.79 40.59 -5.23
N PHE A 584 14.38 41.69 -5.71
CA PHE A 584 13.85 42.44 -6.85
C PHE A 584 14.46 41.95 -8.16
N ASP A 585 13.65 41.75 -9.18
CA ASP A 585 14.08 41.60 -10.57
C ASP A 585 13.64 42.84 -11.35
N HIS A 586 14.59 43.52 -11.98
CA HIS A 586 14.34 44.74 -12.74
C HIS A 586 15.28 44.85 -13.93
N SER A 587 15.00 45.81 -14.81
CA SER A 587 15.72 45.93 -16.07
C SER A 587 17.06 46.69 -15.98
N GLY A 588 17.25 47.46 -14.91
CA GLY A 588 18.48 48.19 -14.59
C GLY A 588 18.30 49.72 -14.55
N GLY A 589 17.21 50.23 -15.12
CA GLY A 589 16.94 51.67 -15.14
C GLY A 589 15.62 52.01 -15.85
N GLY A 590 15.14 53.23 -15.63
CA GLY A 590 13.87 53.73 -16.17
C GLY A 590 14.01 55.10 -16.80
N LEU A 591 12.88 55.69 -17.22
CA LEU A 591 12.86 57.06 -17.75
C LEU A 591 12.24 58.02 -16.77
N THR A 592 12.73 59.26 -16.72
CA THR A 592 12.19 60.24 -15.78
C THR A 592 10.75 60.66 -16.07
N CYS A 593 10.27 60.34 -17.27
CA CYS A 593 8.94 60.64 -17.76
C CYS A 593 7.95 59.46 -17.70
N ALA A 594 8.40 58.24 -17.33
CA ALA A 594 7.59 57.03 -17.25
C ALA A 594 7.94 56.19 -16.00
N PRO A 595 6.98 55.44 -15.42
CA PRO A 595 7.30 54.50 -14.35
C PRO A 595 8.05 53.27 -14.90
N GLU A 596 9.01 52.76 -14.12
CA GLU A 596 9.73 51.51 -14.37
C GLU A 596 9.05 50.35 -13.63
N THR A 597 8.93 49.19 -14.26
CA THR A 597 8.31 48.00 -13.64
C THR A 597 9.38 47.09 -13.02
N LEU A 598 9.12 46.62 -11.80
CA LEU A 598 9.98 45.67 -11.07
C LEU A 598 9.14 44.48 -10.60
N ILE A 599 9.75 43.31 -10.43
CA ILE A 599 9.12 42.16 -9.77
C ILE A 599 9.77 41.98 -8.40
N LEU A 600 8.97 41.99 -7.34
CA LEU A 600 9.41 41.68 -5.99
C LEU A 600 9.03 40.24 -5.65
N LYS A 601 9.99 39.45 -5.18
CA LYS A 601 9.82 38.07 -4.69
C LYS A 601 10.10 37.98 -3.21
N ALA A 602 9.32 37.18 -2.49
CA ALA A 602 9.57 36.78 -1.11
C ALA A 602 10.12 35.35 -1.09
N CYS A 603 11.42 35.23 -0.89
CA CYS A 603 12.15 33.97 -1.01
C CYS A 603 12.02 33.16 0.30
N ALA A 604 11.60 31.90 0.19
CA ALA A 604 11.55 30.97 1.32
C ALA A 604 12.91 30.29 1.59
N ASN A 605 13.87 30.42 0.68
CA ASN A 605 15.21 29.85 0.82
C ASN A 605 16.29 30.78 0.21
N SER A 606 17.56 30.52 0.55
CA SER A 606 18.70 31.37 0.18
C SER A 606 18.95 31.49 -1.33
N SER A 607 18.51 30.51 -2.12
CA SER A 607 18.62 30.53 -3.59
C SER A 607 17.44 31.21 -4.29
N CYS A 608 16.41 31.60 -3.54
CA CYS A 608 15.12 32.07 -4.05
C CYS A 608 14.46 31.09 -5.06
N SER A 609 14.72 29.80 -4.92
CA SER A 609 14.11 28.75 -5.75
C SER A 609 12.75 28.31 -5.21
N GLN A 610 12.43 28.68 -3.98
CA GLN A 610 11.12 28.53 -3.36
C GLN A 610 10.63 29.89 -2.90
N LEU A 611 9.36 30.19 -3.16
CA LEU A 611 8.70 31.40 -2.71
C LEU A 611 7.77 31.11 -1.55
N VAL A 612 7.53 32.11 -0.71
CA VAL A 612 6.53 32.02 0.35
C VAL A 612 5.12 32.03 -0.25
N PRO A 613 4.29 31.00 -0.04
CA PRO A 613 2.94 30.95 -0.63
C PRO A 613 1.94 31.88 0.07
N ASP A 614 2.16 32.19 1.35
CA ASP A 614 1.27 32.99 2.20
C ASP A 614 1.28 34.48 1.88
N ALA A 615 0.26 35.19 2.41
CA ALA A 615 0.15 36.63 2.27
C ALA A 615 1.22 37.37 3.10
N ILE A 616 1.95 38.29 2.46
CA ILE A 616 2.96 39.14 3.10
C ILE A 616 2.62 40.60 2.86
N THR A 617 2.69 41.43 3.91
CA THR A 617 2.71 42.89 3.76
C THR A 617 4.15 43.38 3.85
N ALA A 618 4.66 44.05 2.81
CA ALA A 618 6.03 44.57 2.75
C ALA A 618 6.04 46.11 2.61
N ASN A 619 6.91 46.76 3.37
CA ASN A 619 7.15 48.21 3.32
C ASN A 619 8.41 48.49 2.49
N LEU A 620 8.20 49.06 1.30
CA LEU A 620 9.25 49.34 0.33
C LEU A 620 10.01 50.63 0.69
N SER A 621 11.31 50.63 0.38
CA SER A 621 12.23 51.75 0.52
C SER A 621 12.80 52.17 -0.84
N PRO A 622 12.98 53.47 -1.11
CA PRO A 622 12.67 54.58 -0.21
C PRO A 622 11.16 54.87 -0.17
N ALA A 623 10.65 55.26 1.00
CA ALA A 623 9.24 55.66 1.16
C ALA A 623 8.90 56.94 0.37
N SER A 624 9.90 57.76 0.05
CA SER A 624 9.78 58.97 -0.79
C SER A 624 11.06 59.20 -1.59
N ILE A 625 10.93 59.65 -2.84
CA ILE A 625 12.08 59.89 -3.73
C ILE A 625 12.39 61.39 -3.85
N PRO A 626 13.62 61.84 -3.52
CA PRO A 626 14.07 63.21 -3.75
C PRO A 626 14.02 63.57 -5.25
N GLY A 627 13.48 64.75 -5.57
CA GLY A 627 13.24 65.17 -6.97
C GLY A 627 11.85 64.82 -7.51
N GLY A 628 11.02 64.11 -6.72
CA GLY A 628 9.63 63.78 -7.05
C GLY A 628 9.47 62.43 -7.74
N GLY A 629 8.31 61.80 -7.55
CA GLY A 629 8.05 60.42 -7.95
C GLY A 629 7.61 59.57 -6.76
N GLY A 630 7.85 58.25 -6.83
CA GLY A 630 7.54 57.26 -5.79
C GLY A 630 7.03 55.94 -6.36
N TRP A 631 6.75 54.99 -5.47
CA TRP A 631 6.05 53.75 -5.81
C TRP A 631 4.62 54.06 -6.26
N VAL A 632 4.25 53.61 -7.47
CA VAL A 632 2.89 53.75 -8.00
C VAL A 632 1.98 52.81 -7.21
N GLY A 633 0.90 53.35 -6.62
CA GLY A 633 0.04 52.60 -5.71
C GLY A 633 0.45 52.66 -4.23
N GLY A 634 1.58 53.31 -3.91
CA GLY A 634 2.10 53.47 -2.55
C GLY A 634 3.26 52.53 -2.24
N ASN A 635 3.96 52.78 -1.13
CA ASN A 635 5.15 52.02 -0.72
C ASN A 635 4.83 50.83 0.22
N VAL A 636 3.56 50.56 0.50
CA VAL A 636 3.11 49.40 1.28
C VAL A 636 2.40 48.44 0.33
N VAL A 637 2.90 47.21 0.22
CA VAL A 637 2.42 46.24 -0.79
C VAL A 637 2.06 44.91 -0.16
N ASN A 638 1.02 44.27 -0.69
CA ASN A 638 0.59 42.94 -0.26
C ASN A 638 0.95 41.92 -1.33
N ILE A 639 1.79 40.96 -0.97
CA ILE A 639 2.25 39.87 -1.82
C ILE A 639 1.40 38.64 -1.49
N ASN A 640 0.74 38.05 -2.48
CA ASN A 640 0.01 36.79 -2.33
C ASN A 640 0.61 35.76 -3.29
N GLY A 641 0.98 34.57 -2.81
CA GLY A 641 1.68 33.58 -3.65
C GLY A 641 3.15 33.91 -3.93
N GLY A 642 3.77 34.75 -3.08
CA GLY A 642 5.23 34.88 -3.02
C GLY A 642 5.92 35.84 -3.98
N GLN A 643 5.19 36.48 -4.91
CA GLN A 643 5.74 37.54 -5.76
C GLN A 643 4.68 38.57 -6.20
N ILE A 644 5.11 39.78 -6.58
CA ILE A 644 4.25 40.85 -7.08
C ILE A 644 4.99 41.75 -8.08
N ALA A 645 4.27 42.32 -9.05
CA ALA A 645 4.78 43.38 -9.93
C ALA A 645 4.54 44.77 -9.31
N LEU A 646 5.56 45.62 -9.39
CA LEU A 646 5.60 46.96 -8.81
C LEU A 646 5.99 47.97 -9.87
N SER A 647 5.64 49.23 -9.68
CA SER A 647 6.09 50.31 -10.56
C SER A 647 6.70 51.46 -9.76
N LEU A 648 7.88 51.91 -10.17
CA LEU A 648 8.67 52.95 -9.53
C LEU A 648 8.82 54.14 -10.46
N ARG A 649 8.48 55.35 -10.00
CA ARG A 649 8.67 56.59 -10.76
C ARG A 649 9.71 57.48 -10.12
N HIS A 650 10.62 58.05 -10.90
CA HIS A 650 11.53 59.11 -10.46
C HIS A 650 11.54 60.21 -11.51
N ASN A 651 11.21 61.45 -11.14
CA ASN A 651 11.01 62.53 -12.10
C ASN A 651 12.29 63.31 -12.47
N THR A 652 13.47 62.90 -11.99
CA THR A 652 14.76 63.59 -12.27
C THR A 652 15.83 62.56 -12.57
N PRO A 653 16.82 62.87 -13.44
CA PRO A 653 17.89 61.91 -13.73
C PRO A 653 18.70 61.56 -12.49
N GLY A 654 19.10 60.29 -12.37
CA GLY A 654 19.94 59.82 -11.28
C GLY A 654 19.62 58.41 -10.81
N MET A 655 20.34 57.99 -9.77
CA MET A 655 20.20 56.65 -9.20
C MET A 655 19.16 56.61 -8.08
N VAL A 656 18.33 55.57 -8.06
CA VAL A 656 17.45 55.19 -6.95
C VAL A 656 17.86 53.83 -6.43
N SER A 657 18.11 53.72 -5.12
CA SER A 657 18.35 52.43 -4.46
C SER A 657 17.01 51.88 -3.95
N VAL A 658 16.64 50.66 -4.34
CA VAL A 658 15.42 49.98 -3.84
C VAL A 658 15.75 48.99 -2.73
N ASP A 659 14.84 48.82 -1.78
CA ASP A 659 14.97 47.88 -0.66
C ASP A 659 13.58 47.56 -0.07
N VAL A 660 13.47 46.53 0.79
CA VAL A 660 12.32 46.28 1.64
C VAL A 660 12.71 46.62 3.08
N ALA A 661 12.17 47.73 3.60
CA ALA A 661 12.53 48.25 4.92
C ALA A 661 12.06 47.33 6.07
N ASP A 662 10.85 46.80 5.95
CA ASP A 662 10.28 45.81 6.89
C ASP A 662 9.12 45.04 6.22
N SER A 663 8.72 43.93 6.83
CA SER A 663 7.60 43.12 6.39
C SER A 663 6.85 42.49 7.55
N THR A 664 5.59 42.12 7.32
CA THR A 664 4.79 41.28 8.20
C THR A 664 4.24 40.11 7.39
N PRO A 665 4.60 38.86 7.72
CA PRO A 665 5.62 38.44 8.70
C PRO A 665 7.04 38.92 8.36
N GLY A 666 7.91 39.03 9.37
CA GLY A 666 9.24 39.63 9.23
C GLY A 666 10.24 38.73 8.52
N ALA A 667 11.03 39.31 7.61
CA ALA A 667 12.14 38.62 6.97
C ALA A 667 13.34 38.42 7.90
N ASN A 668 14.17 37.41 7.59
CA ASN A 668 15.38 37.12 8.34
C ASN A 668 16.31 38.35 8.35
N PRO A 669 16.58 38.95 9.54
CA PRO A 669 17.35 40.19 9.62
C PRO A 669 18.82 40.04 9.22
N THR A 670 19.34 38.81 9.08
CA THR A 670 20.74 38.60 8.65
C THR A 670 20.93 38.62 7.14
N ASN A 671 19.85 38.53 6.36
CA ASN A 671 19.90 38.48 4.90
C ASN A 671 19.36 39.80 4.32
N PRO A 672 20.17 40.56 3.55
CA PRO A 672 19.70 41.79 2.93
C PRO A 672 18.76 41.50 1.76
N THR A 673 17.96 42.49 1.36
CA THR A 673 17.29 42.47 0.06
C THR A 673 18.33 42.40 -1.06
N LEU A 674 18.09 41.52 -2.03
CA LEU A 674 18.94 41.35 -3.20
C LEU A 674 18.22 41.83 -4.46
N CYS A 675 18.98 42.22 -5.48
CA CYS A 675 18.39 42.58 -6.76
C CYS A 675 19.11 41.89 -7.93
N ARG A 676 18.35 41.64 -8.99
CA ARG A 676 18.82 41.15 -10.28
C ARG A 676 18.59 42.25 -11.32
N ILE A 677 19.62 42.49 -12.12
CA ILE A 677 19.48 43.26 -13.36
C ILE A 677 19.29 42.22 -14.46
N SER A 678 18.12 42.26 -15.11
CA SER A 678 17.80 41.44 -16.27
C SER A 678 18.05 39.94 -16.03
N GLY A 679 17.54 39.40 -14.92
CA GLY A 679 17.71 37.98 -14.57
C GLY A 679 19.14 37.53 -14.24
N GLY A 680 20.08 38.47 -14.10
CA GLY A 680 21.48 38.20 -13.73
C GLY A 680 21.65 37.70 -12.29
N ASN A 681 22.89 37.68 -11.80
CA ASN A 681 23.18 37.27 -10.42
C ASN A 681 22.55 38.22 -9.41
N ALA A 682 21.92 37.68 -8.36
CA ALA A 682 21.37 38.48 -7.27
C ALA A 682 22.50 39.12 -6.44
N SER A 683 22.45 40.43 -6.22
CA SER A 683 23.38 41.13 -5.33
C SER A 683 22.78 42.44 -4.81
N VAL A 684 23.29 42.92 -3.68
CA VAL A 684 22.91 44.23 -3.12
C VAL A 684 23.33 45.38 -4.05
N ALA A 685 24.46 45.23 -4.75
CA ALA A 685 24.96 46.26 -5.67
C ALA A 685 24.02 46.51 -6.86
N ASN A 686 23.23 45.49 -7.22
CA ASN A 686 22.28 45.58 -8.30
C ASN A 686 21.01 46.33 -7.92
N CYS A 687 20.76 46.64 -6.64
CA CYS A 687 19.55 47.35 -6.20
C CYS A 687 19.54 48.85 -6.56
N GLN A 688 20.45 49.29 -7.43
CA GLN A 688 20.53 50.66 -7.94
C GLN A 688 19.94 50.74 -9.35
N LEU A 689 18.85 51.49 -9.50
CA LEU A 689 18.20 51.78 -10.77
C LEU A 689 18.60 53.18 -11.25
N ILE A 690 18.98 53.31 -12.52
CA ILE A 690 19.32 54.61 -13.13
C ILE A 690 18.10 55.15 -13.88
N PHE A 691 17.71 56.39 -13.62
CA PHE A 691 16.67 57.07 -14.40
C PHE A 691 17.30 58.11 -15.33
N ASP A 692 16.91 58.07 -16.62
CA ASP A 692 17.40 58.97 -17.67
C ASP A 692 16.27 59.84 -18.27
N ASP A 693 16.60 61.02 -18.78
CA ASP A 693 15.60 61.92 -19.38
C ASP A 693 15.14 61.50 -20.79
N SER A 694 15.79 60.53 -21.42
CA SER A 694 15.44 60.03 -22.76
C SER A 694 15.80 58.57 -22.94
N GLY A 695 14.97 57.83 -23.69
CA GLY A 695 15.23 56.42 -24.02
C GLY A 695 14.16 55.81 -24.92
N PHE A 696 14.12 54.48 -24.94
CA PHE A 696 13.17 53.71 -25.74
C PHE A 696 12.12 53.04 -24.86
N LEU A 697 10.86 53.16 -25.27
CA LEU A 697 9.74 52.43 -24.68
C LEU A 697 9.24 51.37 -25.67
N PHE A 698 8.91 50.18 -25.17
CA PHE A 698 8.32 49.12 -25.97
C PHE A 698 6.83 48.97 -25.64
N ASP A 699 6.03 48.66 -26.65
CA ASP A 699 4.62 48.34 -26.46
C ASP A 699 4.15 47.26 -27.45
N VAL A 700 3.07 46.55 -27.09
CA VAL A 700 2.42 45.53 -27.92
C VAL A 700 0.90 45.70 -27.84
N ALA A 701 0.18 45.14 -28.82
CA ALA A 701 -1.27 45.10 -28.77
C ALA A 701 -1.77 44.42 -27.49
N SER A 702 -2.91 44.87 -26.93
CA SER A 702 -3.46 44.34 -25.68
C SER A 702 -3.71 42.83 -25.69
N ALA A 703 -3.91 42.23 -26.88
CA ALA A 703 -4.05 40.79 -27.06
C ALA A 703 -2.73 39.99 -26.90
N ASN A 704 -1.60 40.64 -26.65
CA ASN A 704 -0.30 40.04 -26.31
C ASN A 704 0.19 40.51 -24.92
N LYS A 705 -0.77 40.88 -24.06
CA LYS A 705 -0.52 41.22 -22.67
C LYS A 705 -1.32 40.30 -21.77
N ASP A 706 -0.74 39.95 -20.62
CA ASP A 706 -1.44 39.22 -19.56
C ASP A 706 -2.35 40.16 -18.74
N SER A 707 -3.07 39.65 -17.74
CA SER A 707 -3.99 40.46 -16.93
C SER A 707 -3.29 41.58 -16.13
N ASN A 708 -1.98 41.48 -15.92
CA ASN A 708 -1.15 42.48 -15.27
C ASN A 708 -0.51 43.47 -16.26
N GLY A 709 -0.78 43.31 -17.56
CA GLY A 709 -0.22 44.16 -18.62
C GLY A 709 1.19 43.77 -19.08
N ASN A 710 1.75 42.64 -18.60
CA ASN A 710 3.07 42.17 -19.02
C ASN A 710 2.99 41.55 -20.41
N MET A 711 4.06 41.70 -21.21
CA MET A 711 4.08 41.20 -22.57
C MET A 711 4.29 39.69 -22.60
N ALA A 712 3.48 39.01 -23.41
CA ALA A 712 3.56 37.57 -23.59
C ALA A 712 3.28 37.17 -25.04
N LYS A 713 3.79 36.01 -25.44
CA LYS A 713 3.64 35.43 -26.78
C LYS A 713 3.64 33.91 -26.73
N LEU A 714 3.29 33.29 -27.86
CA LEU A 714 3.55 31.87 -28.10
C LEU A 714 4.95 31.69 -28.69
N ALA A 715 5.65 30.63 -28.30
CA ALA A 715 6.95 30.23 -28.82
C ALA A 715 6.86 30.06 -30.35
N ASN A 716 7.84 30.59 -31.07
CA ASN A 716 7.94 30.62 -32.53
C ASN A 716 6.85 31.41 -33.28
N LYS A 717 5.86 32.01 -32.59
CA LYS A 717 4.92 32.95 -33.20
C LYS A 717 5.53 34.37 -33.22
N PRO A 718 5.64 35.04 -34.38
CA PRO A 718 6.12 36.42 -34.43
C PRO A 718 5.22 37.38 -33.64
N LEU A 719 5.84 38.29 -32.88
CA LEU A 719 5.19 39.32 -32.07
C LEU A 719 5.50 40.70 -32.66
N SER A 720 4.47 41.41 -33.14
CA SER A 720 4.64 42.80 -33.57
C SER A 720 4.68 43.72 -32.34
N MET A 721 5.74 44.52 -32.25
CA MET A 721 6.06 45.39 -31.13
C MET A 721 6.37 46.79 -31.63
N THR A 722 5.87 47.81 -30.96
CA THR A 722 6.18 49.21 -31.23
C THR A 722 7.32 49.64 -30.32
N ILE A 723 8.37 50.22 -30.90
CA ILE A 723 9.45 50.90 -30.17
C ILE A 723 9.28 52.42 -30.34
N SER A 724 9.21 53.14 -29.23
CA SER A 724 9.03 54.60 -29.19
C SER A 724 10.29 55.26 -28.63
N ALA A 725 10.91 56.15 -29.41
CA ALA A 725 11.97 57.03 -28.94
C ALA A 725 11.35 58.24 -28.25
N VAL A 726 11.60 58.41 -26.95
CA VAL A 726 11.00 59.49 -26.15
C VAL A 726 12.04 60.27 -25.37
N LYS A 727 11.69 61.51 -25.03
CA LYS A 727 12.37 62.33 -24.05
C LYS A 727 11.37 63.01 -23.12
N LYS A 728 11.81 63.40 -21.94
CA LYS A 728 11.02 64.21 -21.03
C LYS A 728 10.82 65.61 -21.60
N ASP A 729 9.58 66.08 -21.56
CA ASP A 729 9.23 67.47 -21.83
C ASP A 729 9.38 68.33 -20.56
N ASP A 730 10.02 69.50 -20.70
CA ASP A 730 10.34 70.37 -19.56
C ASP A 730 9.10 70.97 -18.89
N ALA A 731 7.98 71.13 -19.61
CA ALA A 731 6.77 71.77 -19.11
C ALA A 731 5.76 70.77 -18.55
N SER A 732 5.45 69.72 -19.31
CA SER A 732 4.45 68.71 -18.95
C SER A 732 5.01 67.56 -18.12
N LEU A 733 6.35 67.39 -18.10
CA LEU A 733 7.05 66.26 -17.47
C LEU A 733 6.62 64.89 -18.03
N GLN A 734 5.97 64.86 -19.19
CA GLN A 734 5.54 63.65 -19.88
C GLN A 734 6.56 63.24 -20.95
N CYS A 735 6.52 61.97 -21.33
CA CYS A 735 7.34 61.47 -22.44
C CYS A 735 6.77 62.01 -23.75
N VAL A 736 7.55 62.83 -24.46
CA VAL A 736 7.24 63.34 -25.79
C VAL A 736 8.16 62.69 -26.84
N PRO A 737 7.72 62.57 -28.10
CA PRO A 737 8.54 61.99 -29.17
C PRO A 737 9.89 62.68 -29.36
N THR A 738 10.92 61.87 -29.62
CA THR A 738 12.19 62.29 -30.23
C THR A 738 12.45 61.46 -31.49
N PHE A 739 13.49 61.81 -32.27
CA PHE A 739 13.82 61.14 -33.54
C PHE A 739 12.67 61.11 -34.57
N ALA A 740 11.80 62.11 -34.56
CA ALA A 740 10.65 62.16 -35.45
C ALA A 740 11.07 62.23 -36.92
N ASN A 741 10.62 61.26 -37.73
CA ASN A 741 11.00 61.06 -39.14
C ASN A 741 12.49 60.78 -39.38
N GLU A 742 13.19 60.20 -38.41
CA GLU A 742 14.61 59.86 -38.52
C GLU A 742 14.84 58.34 -38.59
N ALA A 743 15.90 57.94 -39.28
CA ALA A 743 16.41 56.57 -39.26
C ALA A 743 17.63 56.51 -38.32
N LYS A 744 17.57 55.66 -37.29
CA LYS A 744 18.66 55.49 -36.32
C LYS A 744 19.12 54.04 -36.30
N SER A 745 20.44 53.84 -36.19
CA SER A 745 21.01 52.51 -35.97
C SER A 745 21.03 52.23 -34.47
N LEU A 746 20.21 51.28 -34.02
CA LEU A 746 20.13 50.82 -32.64
C LEU A 746 20.95 49.54 -32.46
N ALA A 747 21.74 49.45 -31.41
CA ALA A 747 22.35 48.21 -30.97
C ALA A 747 21.31 47.40 -30.19
N LEU A 748 20.90 46.23 -30.72
CA LEU A 748 19.86 45.37 -30.16
C LEU A 748 20.44 44.04 -29.68
N TRP A 749 20.02 43.58 -28.51
CA TRP A 749 20.34 42.25 -27.99
C TRP A 749 19.17 41.70 -27.17
N SER A 750 19.30 40.44 -26.77
CA SER A 750 18.37 39.75 -25.90
C SER A 750 19.11 39.07 -24.75
N SER A 751 18.42 38.86 -23.63
CA SER A 751 18.95 38.15 -22.46
C SER A 751 17.93 37.11 -21.98
N TYR A 752 18.38 35.96 -21.49
CA TYR A 752 17.49 34.97 -20.88
C TYR A 752 17.28 35.30 -19.40
N ILE A 753 16.02 35.44 -19.00
CA ILE A 753 15.62 35.74 -17.63
C ILE A 753 15.27 34.45 -16.91
N ASP A 754 14.42 33.62 -17.53
CA ASP A 754 14.01 32.32 -17.00
C ASP A 754 13.81 31.31 -18.15
N PRO A 755 14.60 30.22 -18.23
CA PRO A 755 15.71 29.92 -17.35
C PRO A 755 16.86 30.93 -17.52
N ASN A 756 17.57 31.23 -16.44
CA ASN A 756 18.79 32.03 -16.52
C ASN A 756 19.95 31.23 -17.17
N THR A 757 21.11 31.85 -17.34
CA THR A 757 22.27 31.22 -18.00
C THR A 757 22.72 29.89 -17.38
N SER A 758 22.48 29.65 -16.08
CA SER A 758 22.83 28.40 -15.40
C SER A 758 21.80 27.29 -15.59
N GLY A 759 20.55 27.62 -15.87
CA GLY A 759 19.45 26.67 -16.13
C GLY A 759 19.13 26.48 -17.62
N LEU A 760 19.85 27.16 -18.51
CA LEU A 760 19.57 27.17 -19.95
C LEU A 760 19.96 25.83 -20.59
N VAL A 761 19.01 25.14 -21.20
CA VAL A 761 19.23 23.86 -21.89
C VAL A 761 19.51 24.06 -23.38
N ALA A 762 18.79 24.98 -24.03
CA ALA A 762 19.05 25.36 -25.42
C ALA A 762 19.21 26.87 -25.55
N SER A 763 20.17 27.32 -26.36
CA SER A 763 20.42 28.76 -26.54
C SER A 763 19.79 29.29 -27.84
N SER A 764 18.48 29.10 -27.98
CA SER A 764 17.68 29.52 -29.13
C SER A 764 17.77 31.04 -29.38
N ALA A 765 18.15 31.45 -30.60
CA ALA A 765 18.32 32.87 -30.93
C ALA A 765 16.98 33.63 -30.96
N VAL A 766 16.97 34.86 -30.44
CA VAL A 766 15.90 35.83 -30.68
C VAL A 766 16.19 36.56 -31.99
N SER A 767 15.15 36.78 -32.80
CA SER A 767 15.25 37.60 -34.01
C SER A 767 14.31 38.80 -33.98
N ILE A 768 14.78 39.90 -34.57
CA ILE A 768 14.02 41.13 -34.81
C ILE A 768 14.01 41.39 -36.31
N ASP A 769 12.82 41.46 -36.90
CA ASP A 769 12.60 41.58 -38.35
C ASP A 769 13.37 40.51 -39.16
N GLY A 770 13.42 39.30 -38.62
CA GLY A 770 14.13 38.15 -39.20
C GLY A 770 15.65 38.13 -38.98
N THR A 771 16.21 39.18 -38.39
CA THR A 771 17.65 39.26 -38.08
C THR A 771 17.91 38.79 -36.65
N SER A 772 18.81 37.82 -36.45
CA SER A 772 19.18 37.36 -35.10
C SER A 772 19.93 38.46 -34.34
N VAL A 773 19.52 38.71 -33.10
CA VAL A 773 20.17 39.68 -32.22
C VAL A 773 21.15 39.01 -31.27
N GLY A 774 22.11 39.79 -30.75
CA GLY A 774 23.07 39.34 -29.75
C GLY A 774 22.41 38.81 -28.47
N LYS A 775 23.21 38.12 -27.64
CA LYS A 775 22.79 37.60 -26.32
C LYS A 775 23.33 38.40 -25.13
N SER A 776 23.95 39.55 -25.40
CA SER A 776 24.57 40.42 -24.40
C SER A 776 24.85 41.81 -25.01
N PRO A 777 25.06 42.85 -24.20
CA PRO A 777 25.39 44.20 -24.69
C PRO A 777 26.66 44.22 -25.55
N THR A 778 27.67 43.41 -25.19
CA THR A 778 28.95 43.32 -25.93
C THR A 778 28.82 42.63 -27.28
N ALA A 779 27.72 41.91 -27.51
CA ALA A 779 27.43 41.20 -28.75
C ALA A 779 26.22 41.81 -29.48
N ALA A 780 25.82 43.04 -29.14
CA ALA A 780 24.65 43.68 -29.69
C ALA A 780 24.72 43.83 -31.22
N THR A 781 23.60 43.56 -31.88
CA THR A 781 23.46 43.62 -33.33
C THR A 781 22.95 45.01 -33.74
N PRO A 782 23.68 45.79 -34.56
CA PRO A 782 23.19 47.06 -35.04
C PRO A 782 22.07 46.85 -36.09
N LEU A 783 20.89 47.42 -35.85
CA LEU A 783 19.76 47.41 -36.76
C LEU A 783 19.26 48.83 -37.02
N THR A 784 18.93 49.14 -38.27
CA THR A 784 18.36 50.45 -38.61
C THR A 784 16.86 50.44 -38.32
N VAL A 785 16.43 51.34 -37.43
CA VAL A 785 15.03 51.54 -37.04
C VAL A 785 14.56 52.88 -37.61
N ASN A 786 13.44 52.85 -38.33
CA ASN A 786 12.88 54.03 -39.00
C ASN A 786 11.71 54.58 -38.18
N PHE A 787 11.93 55.70 -37.49
CA PHE A 787 10.94 56.34 -36.65
C PHE A 787 10.02 57.27 -37.47
N ASN A 788 8.72 57.18 -37.24
CA ASN A 788 7.72 58.04 -37.87
C ASN A 788 7.67 59.44 -37.21
N ALA A 789 6.72 60.28 -37.61
CA ALA A 789 6.54 61.63 -37.06
C ALA A 789 6.23 61.67 -35.55
N GLN A 790 5.82 60.54 -34.96
CA GLN A 790 5.56 60.36 -33.54
C GLN A 790 6.74 59.71 -32.81
N GLY A 791 7.90 59.56 -33.46
CA GLY A 791 9.06 58.91 -32.85
C GLY A 791 8.84 57.40 -32.62
N GLN A 792 7.96 56.77 -33.39
CA GLN A 792 7.59 55.35 -33.24
C GLN A 792 8.03 54.53 -34.46
N ALA A 793 8.42 53.29 -34.21
CA ALA A 793 8.68 52.28 -35.24
C ALA A 793 8.07 50.94 -34.83
N ASN A 794 7.70 50.10 -35.80
CA ASN A 794 7.25 48.74 -35.54
C ASN A 794 8.36 47.76 -35.90
N ILE A 795 8.61 46.82 -34.99
CA ILE A 795 9.55 45.71 -35.14
C ILE A 795 8.82 44.38 -34.90
N SER A 796 9.31 43.30 -35.50
CA SER A 796 8.75 41.95 -35.34
C SER A 796 9.71 41.04 -34.58
N LEU A 797 9.37 40.71 -33.35
CA LEU A 797 10.16 39.82 -32.48
C LEU A 797 9.74 38.36 -32.69
N ASN A 798 10.72 37.46 -32.88
CA ASN A 798 10.48 36.02 -32.78
C ASN A 798 11.50 35.35 -31.84
N TYR A 799 11.00 34.40 -31.06
CA TYR A 799 11.78 33.55 -30.17
C TYR A 799 11.16 32.15 -30.22
N PRO A 800 11.90 31.11 -30.65
CA PRO A 800 11.32 29.81 -30.99
C PRO A 800 11.16 28.85 -29.80
N ASP A 801 11.44 29.30 -28.58
CA ASP A 801 11.46 28.48 -27.38
C ASP A 801 10.55 29.07 -26.29
N ALA A 802 10.34 28.34 -25.20
CA ALA A 802 9.56 28.79 -24.05
C ALA A 802 10.47 29.35 -22.95
N GLY A 803 9.94 30.27 -22.14
CA GLY A 803 10.69 30.96 -21.08
C GLY A 803 10.45 32.47 -21.10
N ARG A 804 11.12 33.18 -20.21
CA ARG A 804 11.13 34.64 -20.15
C ARG A 804 12.43 35.19 -20.71
N ILE A 805 12.31 36.10 -21.68
CA ILE A 805 13.44 36.80 -22.28
C ILE A 805 13.30 38.30 -22.06
N GLN A 806 14.42 39.02 -22.09
CA GLN A 806 14.46 40.47 -22.20
C GLN A 806 15.04 40.86 -23.56
N ILE A 807 14.51 41.95 -24.11
CA ILE A 807 15.05 42.64 -25.28
C ILE A 807 15.59 43.96 -24.83
N ASP A 808 16.73 44.36 -25.38
CA ASP A 808 17.40 45.59 -25.03
C ASP A 808 17.76 46.36 -26.31
N ALA A 809 17.68 47.68 -26.24
CA ALA A 809 18.06 48.62 -27.29
C ALA A 809 18.96 49.72 -26.71
N GLN A 810 20.05 50.03 -27.41
CA GLN A 810 20.91 51.16 -27.11
C GLN A 810 21.18 51.99 -28.37
N TYR A 811 21.11 53.31 -28.22
CA TYR A 811 21.60 54.27 -29.18
C TYR A 811 22.70 55.11 -28.55
N SER A 812 23.84 55.21 -29.24
CA SER A 812 24.95 56.09 -28.87
C SER A 812 25.12 57.12 -29.98
N GLY A 813 24.77 58.37 -29.68
CA GLY A 813 24.80 59.47 -30.62
C GLY A 813 26.22 59.80 -31.08
N SER A 814 26.33 60.33 -32.30
CA SER A 814 27.58 60.79 -32.89
C SER A 814 27.38 62.16 -33.55
N GLY A 815 28.47 62.87 -33.86
CA GLY A 815 28.37 64.23 -34.41
C GLY A 815 27.72 65.21 -33.43
N ASP A 816 26.64 65.88 -33.85
CA ASP A 816 25.90 66.84 -33.01
C ASP A 816 25.17 66.18 -31.83
N GLU A 817 24.99 64.85 -31.89
CA GLU A 817 24.39 64.04 -30.83
C GLU A 817 25.47 63.33 -29.98
N ALA A 818 26.75 63.69 -30.15
CA ALA A 818 27.84 63.07 -29.40
C ALA A 818 27.63 63.24 -27.88
N GLY A 819 27.59 62.11 -27.18
CA GLY A 819 27.32 62.07 -25.73
C GLY A 819 25.85 61.77 -25.37
N LEU A 820 24.92 61.80 -26.33
CA LEU A 820 23.56 61.28 -26.11
C LEU A 820 23.60 59.76 -26.07
N VAL A 821 23.15 59.17 -24.97
CA VAL A 821 22.92 57.74 -24.85
C VAL A 821 21.44 57.54 -24.53
N MET A 822 20.77 56.74 -25.36
CA MET A 822 19.39 56.32 -25.11
C MET A 822 19.37 54.81 -24.98
N THR A 823 18.76 54.32 -23.91
CA THR A 823 18.57 52.90 -23.65
C THR A 823 17.08 52.60 -23.51
N GLY A 824 16.72 51.34 -23.67
CA GLY A 824 15.41 50.84 -23.31
C GLY A 824 15.42 49.33 -23.37
N ASN A 825 14.54 48.71 -22.61
CA ASN A 825 14.46 47.26 -22.53
C ASN A 825 13.02 46.82 -22.26
N GLN A 826 12.74 45.53 -22.44
CA GLN A 826 11.43 44.96 -22.19
C GLN A 826 11.50 43.44 -22.01
N GLN A 827 10.84 42.92 -20.97
CA GLN A 827 10.67 41.48 -20.77
C GLN A 827 9.44 40.94 -21.50
N VAL A 828 9.53 39.70 -22.01
CA VAL A 828 8.47 38.97 -22.72
C VAL A 828 8.45 37.51 -22.26
N VAL A 829 7.27 37.02 -21.84
CA VAL A 829 7.05 35.59 -21.53
C VAL A 829 6.62 34.83 -22.79
N SER A 830 7.32 33.76 -23.13
CA SER A 830 7.07 32.90 -24.29
C SER A 830 6.50 31.55 -23.84
N PHE A 831 5.25 31.26 -24.19
CA PHE A 831 4.54 30.02 -23.84
C PHE A 831 4.69 28.96 -24.94
N PRO A 832 4.74 27.65 -24.63
CA PRO A 832 4.46 26.65 -25.63
C PRO A 832 3.00 26.77 -26.13
N VAL A 833 2.74 26.39 -27.38
CA VAL A 833 1.37 26.35 -27.94
C VAL A 833 0.57 25.17 -27.38
N GLY A 834 1.26 24.11 -26.96
CA GLY A 834 0.63 22.88 -26.49
C GLY A 834 1.62 21.86 -25.98
N LEU A 835 1.09 20.75 -25.51
CA LEU A 835 1.84 19.57 -25.09
C LEU A 835 1.52 18.41 -26.05
N CYS A 836 2.49 17.55 -26.28
CA CYS A 836 2.34 16.29 -26.98
C CYS A 836 2.56 15.16 -25.97
N ALA A 837 1.55 14.29 -25.81
CA ALA A 837 1.59 13.12 -24.95
C ALA A 837 1.54 11.86 -25.82
N SER A 838 2.46 10.92 -25.60
CA SER A 838 2.56 9.68 -26.37
C SER A 838 3.03 8.53 -25.51
N LEU A 839 2.73 7.30 -25.96
CA LEU A 839 3.21 6.07 -25.34
C LEU A 839 4.21 5.42 -26.30
N PRO A 840 5.42 5.08 -25.84
CA PRO A 840 6.47 4.56 -26.73
C PRO A 840 6.27 3.10 -27.12
N GLU A 841 5.35 2.38 -26.46
CA GLU A 841 5.15 0.94 -26.62
C GLU A 841 4.14 0.62 -27.74
N ALA A 842 4.45 -0.37 -28.59
CA ALA A 842 3.67 -0.66 -29.80
C ALA A 842 2.22 -1.09 -29.52
N ASN A 843 1.98 -1.84 -28.43
CA ASN A 843 0.63 -2.32 -28.05
C ASN A 843 -0.20 -1.26 -27.29
N ALA A 844 0.35 -0.06 -27.08
CA ALA A 844 -0.35 0.99 -26.36
C ALA A 844 -1.51 1.61 -27.17
N SER A 845 -1.46 1.57 -28.50
CA SER A 845 -2.51 2.17 -29.33
C SER A 845 -3.76 1.29 -29.41
N CYS A 846 -4.93 1.88 -29.13
CA CYS A 846 -6.23 1.21 -29.21
C CYS A 846 -7.22 2.02 -30.04
N SER A 847 -7.03 2.07 -31.36
CA SER A 847 -7.85 2.92 -32.24
C SER A 847 -9.36 2.60 -32.21
N SER A 848 -9.76 1.34 -31.98
CA SER A 848 -11.18 0.97 -31.86
C SER A 848 -11.82 1.44 -30.55
N GLY A 849 -11.02 1.59 -29.49
CA GLY A 849 -11.52 2.04 -28.18
C GLY A 849 -12.36 0.99 -27.44
N ASP A 850 -12.18 -0.30 -27.72
CA ASP A 850 -13.04 -1.38 -27.20
C ASP A 850 -12.26 -2.65 -26.85
N SER A 851 -12.97 -3.70 -26.41
CA SER A 851 -12.40 -4.99 -26.00
C SER A 851 -11.69 -5.75 -27.13
N SER A 852 -11.84 -5.34 -28.40
CA SER A 852 -11.13 -5.94 -29.54
C SER A 852 -9.67 -5.51 -29.65
N CYS A 853 -9.27 -4.45 -28.93
CA CYS A 853 -7.88 -4.02 -28.85
C CYS A 853 -6.97 -5.10 -28.26
N SER A 854 -5.70 -5.12 -28.72
CA SER A 854 -4.67 -5.96 -28.14
C SER A 854 -4.48 -5.65 -26.65
N ALA A 855 -4.24 -6.70 -25.86
CA ALA A 855 -3.82 -6.51 -24.47
C ALA A 855 -2.53 -5.69 -24.41
N TYR A 856 -2.53 -4.71 -23.53
CA TYR A 856 -1.42 -3.79 -23.38
C TYR A 856 -0.62 -4.06 -22.10
N LYS A 857 -1.29 -3.98 -20.95
CA LYS A 857 -0.72 -4.08 -19.62
C LYS A 857 -1.69 -4.78 -18.67
N HIS A 858 -1.18 -5.39 -17.61
CA HIS A 858 -2.06 -5.77 -16.51
C HIS A 858 -2.57 -4.52 -15.78
N ALA A 859 -3.79 -4.55 -15.28
CA ALA A 859 -4.28 -3.53 -14.36
C ALA A 859 -3.30 -3.44 -13.17
N GLY A 860 -2.86 -2.22 -12.85
CA GLY A 860 -1.84 -1.93 -11.84
C GLY A 860 -0.39 -2.16 -12.30
N GLU A 861 -0.13 -2.56 -13.54
CA GLU A 861 1.23 -2.61 -14.10
C GLU A 861 1.66 -1.22 -14.60
N SER A 862 2.90 -0.85 -14.30
CA SER A 862 3.48 0.43 -14.71
C SER A 862 3.81 0.49 -16.21
N PHE A 863 3.57 1.65 -16.82
CA PHE A 863 3.92 2.00 -18.20
C PHE A 863 4.40 3.45 -18.31
N PRO A 864 5.25 3.78 -19.29
CA PRO A 864 5.77 5.13 -19.48
C PRO A 864 4.88 6.00 -20.38
N ILE A 865 4.55 7.22 -19.94
CA ILE A 865 3.99 8.30 -20.79
C ILE A 865 5.11 9.29 -21.12
N GLU A 866 5.34 9.54 -22.41
CA GLU A 866 6.27 10.57 -22.87
C GLU A 866 5.53 11.88 -23.14
N VAL A 867 6.02 12.98 -22.56
CA VAL A 867 5.45 14.33 -22.74
C VAL A 867 6.50 15.29 -23.27
N ARG A 868 6.12 16.12 -24.26
CA ARG A 868 6.95 17.19 -24.84
C ARG A 868 6.12 18.46 -25.07
N ALA A 869 6.63 19.62 -24.70
CA ALA A 869 6.07 20.92 -25.02
C ALA A 869 6.48 21.39 -26.42
N LYS A 870 5.54 22.06 -27.08
CA LYS A 870 5.54 22.30 -28.52
C LYS A 870 5.43 23.78 -28.84
N ALA A 871 6.17 24.23 -29.84
CA ALA A 871 6.13 25.61 -30.35
C ALA A 871 5.02 25.78 -31.39
N TRP A 872 4.62 27.03 -31.63
CA TRP A 872 3.62 27.37 -32.65
C TRP A 872 4.18 27.25 -34.07
N THR A 873 3.34 26.83 -35.02
CA THR A 873 3.64 26.80 -36.47
C THR A 873 2.56 27.48 -37.31
N SER A 874 1.28 27.34 -36.92
CA SER A 874 0.13 28.01 -37.55
C SER A 874 -1.03 28.18 -36.57
N ASP A 875 -1.94 29.12 -36.84
CA ASP A 875 -3.06 29.45 -35.92
C ASP A 875 -4.19 28.41 -35.86
N ASN A 876 -4.28 27.51 -36.85
CA ASN A 876 -5.35 26.51 -36.96
C ASN A 876 -4.83 25.07 -36.84
N ASP A 877 -3.69 24.88 -36.15
CA ASP A 877 -3.12 23.56 -35.92
C ASP A 877 -3.87 22.83 -34.78
N ASN A 878 -4.29 21.60 -35.06
CA ASN A 878 -4.98 20.72 -34.12
C ASN A 878 -4.11 19.53 -33.68
N ASN A 879 -2.88 19.41 -34.17
CA ASN A 879 -1.96 18.33 -33.87
C ASN A 879 -0.58 18.86 -33.47
N PHE A 880 -0.44 19.30 -32.23
CA PHE A 880 0.84 19.85 -31.76
C PHE A 880 2.01 18.85 -31.78
N CYS A 881 1.75 17.54 -31.87
CA CYS A 881 2.80 16.53 -31.82
C CYS A 881 3.80 16.61 -32.97
N ASP A 882 3.43 17.17 -34.13
CA ASP A 882 4.32 17.37 -35.28
C ASP A 882 5.09 18.71 -35.26
N ASN A 883 4.80 19.58 -34.28
CA ASN A 883 5.49 20.86 -34.13
C ASN A 883 6.90 20.72 -33.51
N PRO A 884 7.77 21.74 -33.70
CA PRO A 884 9.06 21.83 -33.01
C PRO A 884 8.90 21.84 -31.49
N ASN A 885 9.88 21.30 -30.77
CA ASN A 885 9.87 21.28 -29.30
C ASN A 885 10.34 22.64 -28.74
N THR A 886 10.00 22.91 -27.48
CA THR A 886 10.53 24.04 -26.68
C THR A 886 11.48 23.52 -25.58
N PRO A 887 12.79 23.35 -25.86
CA PRO A 887 13.74 22.70 -24.94
C PRO A 887 13.80 23.31 -23.54
N ASN A 888 13.65 24.63 -23.41
CA ASN A 888 13.77 25.35 -22.15
C ASN A 888 12.48 25.35 -21.32
N TYR A 889 11.38 24.77 -21.82
CA TYR A 889 10.14 24.70 -21.05
C TYR A 889 10.31 23.83 -19.81
N ALA A 890 10.08 24.42 -18.64
CA ALA A 890 9.97 23.73 -17.36
C ALA A 890 8.74 24.26 -16.63
N HIS A 891 7.96 23.38 -16.01
CA HIS A 891 6.73 23.76 -15.32
C HIS A 891 6.37 22.71 -14.27
N ASN A 892 6.34 23.14 -13.02
CA ASN A 892 6.00 22.26 -11.90
C ASN A 892 4.49 22.08 -11.78
N GLY A 893 4.06 20.96 -11.16
CA GLY A 893 2.65 20.70 -10.86
C GLY A 893 1.80 20.37 -12.09
N MET A 894 2.36 19.67 -13.09
CA MET A 894 1.58 19.16 -14.22
C MET A 894 0.63 18.09 -13.72
N THR A 895 -0.67 18.27 -13.89
CA THR A 895 -1.70 17.30 -13.46
C THR A 895 -1.83 16.18 -14.48
N LEU A 896 -1.79 14.95 -13.99
CA LEU A 896 -2.08 13.72 -14.72
C LEU A 896 -3.52 13.31 -14.43
N GLY A 897 -4.28 13.02 -15.48
CA GLY A 897 -5.63 12.49 -15.36
C GLY A 897 -5.89 11.46 -16.43
N HIS A 898 -7.04 10.82 -16.38
CA HIS A 898 -7.46 9.86 -17.39
C HIS A 898 -8.97 9.80 -17.51
N GLU A 899 -9.45 9.23 -18.61
CA GLU A 899 -10.86 8.98 -18.88
C GLU A 899 -11.00 7.49 -19.23
N LEU A 900 -12.05 6.84 -18.73
CA LEU A 900 -12.42 5.49 -19.17
C LEU A 900 -13.11 5.59 -20.55
N VAL A 901 -12.58 4.87 -21.54
CA VAL A 901 -13.14 4.77 -22.88
C VAL A 901 -14.08 3.56 -22.98
N ALA A 902 -13.64 2.41 -22.49
CA ALA A 902 -14.44 1.18 -22.44
C ALA A 902 -13.99 0.27 -21.28
N PRO A 903 -14.91 -0.49 -20.65
CA PRO A 903 -16.36 -0.51 -20.90
C PRO A 903 -17.06 0.77 -20.39
N ALA A 904 -18.05 1.28 -21.14
CA ALA A 904 -18.67 2.58 -20.84
C ALA A 904 -19.39 2.68 -19.47
N ALA A 905 -19.82 1.54 -18.92
CA ALA A 905 -20.45 1.45 -17.61
C ALA A 905 -19.45 1.10 -16.48
N GLY A 906 -18.15 1.13 -16.79
CA GLY A 906 -17.10 0.78 -15.84
C GLY A 906 -16.67 1.93 -14.93
N GLU A 907 -15.81 1.58 -13.99
CA GLU A 907 -15.11 2.47 -13.07
C GLU A 907 -13.86 3.05 -13.71
N ILE A 908 -13.54 4.30 -13.37
CA ILE A 908 -12.40 5.01 -13.94
C ILE A 908 -11.05 4.40 -13.54
N GLY A 909 -10.98 3.72 -12.39
CA GLY A 909 -9.72 3.23 -11.82
C GLY A 909 -8.83 4.36 -11.29
N ALA A 910 -7.88 4.02 -10.43
CA ALA A 910 -6.94 4.98 -9.86
C ALA A 910 -5.64 5.02 -10.67
N LEU A 911 -5.08 6.22 -10.83
CA LEU A 911 -3.72 6.41 -11.30
C LEU A 911 -2.72 6.27 -10.15
N THR A 912 -1.54 5.74 -10.42
CA THR A 912 -0.43 5.73 -9.45
C THR A 912 0.10 7.13 -9.19
N ASN A 913 0.22 7.95 -10.24
CA ASN A 913 0.71 9.33 -10.14
C ASN A 913 -0.36 10.31 -10.62
N THR A 914 -0.65 11.33 -9.82
CA THR A 914 -1.62 12.39 -10.16
C THR A 914 -0.96 13.68 -10.64
N GLN A 915 0.35 13.81 -10.48
CA GLN A 915 1.12 14.97 -10.92
C GLN A 915 2.58 14.63 -11.21
N TYR A 916 3.24 15.48 -11.98
CA TYR A 916 4.70 15.47 -12.15
C TYR A 916 5.22 16.89 -12.41
N ASP A 917 6.52 17.10 -12.18
CA ASP A 917 7.20 18.34 -12.56
C ASP A 917 7.85 18.17 -13.93
N HIS A 918 7.50 19.05 -14.86
CA HIS A 918 8.07 19.04 -16.20
C HIS A 918 9.42 19.76 -16.19
N VAL A 919 10.48 19.05 -16.56
CA VAL A 919 11.83 19.62 -16.59
C VAL A 919 12.28 19.96 -18.02
N ALA A 920 13.11 20.98 -18.13
CA ALA A 920 13.75 21.35 -19.38
C ALA A 920 14.72 20.25 -19.84
N ALA A 921 14.75 19.96 -21.15
CA ALA A 921 15.61 18.95 -21.76
C ALA A 921 15.84 19.28 -23.24
N GLY A 922 16.93 18.81 -23.85
CA GLY A 922 17.31 19.20 -25.22
C GLY A 922 16.22 18.97 -26.28
N ASN A 923 15.36 17.96 -26.10
CA ASN A 923 14.17 17.69 -26.91
C ASN A 923 12.85 17.85 -26.10
N ASN A 924 12.94 18.38 -24.88
CA ASN A 924 11.87 18.51 -23.90
C ASN A 924 11.14 17.19 -23.55
N LEU A 925 11.80 16.04 -23.72
CA LEU A 925 11.24 14.74 -23.37
C LEU A 925 11.22 14.53 -21.86
N ASN A 926 10.01 14.38 -21.32
CA ASN A 926 9.75 13.96 -19.96
C ASN A 926 9.05 12.59 -19.99
N THR A 927 9.64 11.59 -19.33
CA THR A 927 9.05 10.24 -19.23
C THR A 927 8.44 10.08 -17.85
N VAL A 928 7.12 9.92 -17.81
CA VAL A 928 6.32 9.80 -16.60
C VAL A 928 5.87 8.35 -16.44
N THR A 929 6.32 7.69 -15.38
CA THR A 929 5.81 6.35 -15.04
C THR A 929 4.37 6.46 -14.54
N GLN A 930 3.47 5.64 -15.05
CA GLN A 930 2.07 5.64 -14.68
C GLN A 930 1.55 4.20 -14.56
N ALA A 931 0.53 3.95 -13.75
CA ALA A 931 -0.28 2.74 -13.83
C ALA A 931 -1.75 3.11 -13.65
N VAL A 932 -2.66 2.25 -14.09
CA VAL A 932 -4.11 2.38 -13.83
C VAL A 932 -4.61 1.10 -13.17
N SER A 933 -5.36 1.23 -12.07
CA SER A 933 -5.72 0.11 -11.20
C SER A 933 -6.76 -0.85 -11.77
N GLU A 934 -7.29 -0.57 -12.97
CA GLU A 934 -8.52 -1.17 -13.47
C GLU A 934 -8.37 -1.67 -14.92
N VAL A 935 -9.17 -2.69 -15.27
CA VAL A 935 -9.32 -3.24 -16.62
C VAL A 935 -10.04 -2.23 -17.52
N GLY A 936 -9.71 -2.22 -18.81
CA GLY A 936 -10.42 -1.37 -19.76
C GLY A 936 -9.51 -0.75 -20.81
N VAL A 937 -10.07 0.22 -21.52
CA VAL A 937 -9.37 1.11 -22.44
C VAL A 937 -9.46 2.52 -21.87
N PHE A 938 -8.34 3.23 -21.81
CA PHE A 938 -8.27 4.55 -21.17
C PHE A 938 -7.73 5.61 -22.12
N ASN A 939 -7.99 6.88 -21.84
CA ASN A 939 -7.32 8.01 -22.47
C ASN A 939 -6.62 8.82 -21.40
N PHE A 940 -5.29 8.83 -21.41
CA PHE A 940 -4.50 9.55 -20.41
C PHE A 940 -4.32 11.00 -20.83
N THR A 941 -4.32 11.89 -19.86
CA THR A 941 -4.34 13.33 -20.09
C THR A 941 -3.34 14.04 -19.20
N ILE A 942 -2.78 15.13 -19.73
CA ILE A 942 -1.80 15.96 -19.04
C ILE A 942 -2.23 17.42 -19.16
N LYS A 943 -2.32 18.10 -18.02
CA LYS A 943 -2.69 19.50 -17.95
C LYS A 943 -1.65 20.29 -17.16
N SER A 944 -1.14 21.37 -17.75
CA SER A 944 -0.29 22.31 -17.01
C SER A 944 -1.15 23.21 -16.10
N PRO A 945 -0.54 23.80 -15.05
CA PRO A 945 -1.15 24.92 -14.34
C PRO A 945 -1.60 26.06 -15.28
N SER A 946 -2.54 26.87 -14.79
CA SER A 946 -3.18 27.95 -15.56
C SER A 946 -2.28 29.16 -15.83
N THR A 947 -1.17 29.29 -15.10
CA THR A 947 -0.19 30.37 -15.24
C THR A 947 1.19 29.81 -15.53
N TYR A 948 2.00 30.50 -16.34
CA TYR A 948 3.39 30.14 -16.60
C TYR A 948 4.28 31.34 -16.33
N LEU A 949 5.29 31.16 -15.46
CA LEU A 949 6.19 32.23 -15.00
C LEU A 949 5.44 33.49 -14.53
N GLY A 950 4.33 33.30 -13.80
CA GLY A 950 3.47 34.37 -13.27
C GLY A 950 2.54 35.04 -14.29
N SER A 951 2.56 34.61 -15.56
CA SER A 951 1.68 35.14 -16.61
C SER A 951 0.46 34.22 -16.82
N ASP A 952 -0.73 34.81 -16.92
CA ASP A 952 -2.00 34.11 -17.23
C ASP A 952 -2.43 34.28 -18.70
N PHE A 953 -1.51 34.76 -19.54
CA PHE A 953 -1.74 35.07 -20.95
C PHE A 953 -2.36 33.93 -21.77
N TYR A 954 -1.88 32.70 -21.55
CA TYR A 954 -2.26 31.55 -22.36
C TYR A 954 -2.46 30.29 -21.51
N ASN A 955 -3.66 29.71 -21.60
CA ASN A 955 -3.99 28.45 -20.97
C ASN A 955 -3.63 27.29 -21.90
N ILE A 956 -2.44 26.71 -21.71
CA ILE A 956 -1.91 25.62 -22.55
C ILE A 956 -2.94 24.47 -22.62
N PRO A 957 -3.38 24.03 -23.82
CA PRO A 957 -4.39 22.98 -23.95
C PRO A 957 -3.99 21.65 -23.26
N GLN A 958 -4.97 20.93 -22.75
CA GLN A 958 -4.77 19.59 -22.16
C GLN A 958 -4.31 18.62 -23.25
N ALA A 959 -3.16 17.97 -23.04
CA ALA A 959 -2.72 16.90 -23.93
C ALA A 959 -3.47 15.60 -23.61
N LYS A 960 -3.67 14.78 -24.64
CA LYS A 960 -4.29 13.46 -24.56
C LYS A 960 -3.39 12.44 -25.27
N THR A 961 -3.26 11.24 -24.72
CA THR A 961 -2.55 10.12 -25.40
C THR A 961 -3.42 9.46 -26.46
N GLY A 962 -4.74 9.70 -26.43
CA GLY A 962 -5.71 8.96 -27.22
C GLY A 962 -6.08 7.63 -26.55
N ASN A 963 -6.94 6.85 -27.22
CA ASN A 963 -7.36 5.55 -26.72
C ASN A 963 -6.16 4.63 -26.54
N THR A 964 -5.90 4.25 -25.30
CA THR A 964 -4.70 3.59 -24.85
C THR A 964 -5.05 2.22 -24.29
N GLY A 965 -4.55 1.19 -24.99
CA GLY A 965 -4.42 -0.21 -24.58
C GLY A 965 -5.69 -0.92 -24.15
N ARG A 966 -5.71 -2.25 -24.22
CA ARG A 966 -6.66 -3.06 -23.42
C ARG A 966 -5.93 -3.53 -22.16
N PHE A 967 -6.24 -2.94 -21.03
CA PHE A 967 -5.77 -3.38 -19.72
C PHE A 967 -6.54 -4.62 -19.29
N VAL A 968 -5.84 -5.65 -18.80
CA VAL A 968 -6.39 -6.97 -18.44
C VAL A 968 -6.10 -7.31 -16.97
N PRO A 969 -6.82 -8.25 -16.33
CA PRO A 969 -6.46 -8.69 -14.98
C PRO A 969 -5.04 -9.27 -14.93
N ALA A 970 -4.43 -9.25 -13.75
CA ALA A 970 -3.16 -9.92 -13.49
C ALA A 970 -3.37 -11.39 -13.08
N ARG A 971 -4.44 -11.68 -12.32
CA ARG A 971 -4.72 -13.01 -11.79
C ARG A 971 -6.19 -13.23 -11.43
N PHE A 972 -6.56 -14.49 -11.21
CA PHE A 972 -7.87 -14.92 -10.72
C PHE A 972 -7.73 -15.59 -9.36
N ALA A 973 -8.33 -15.02 -8.32
CA ALA A 973 -8.32 -15.59 -6.97
C ALA A 973 -9.63 -16.32 -6.67
N VAL A 974 -9.53 -17.51 -6.08
CA VAL A 974 -10.67 -18.30 -5.61
C VAL A 974 -10.84 -18.08 -4.12
N SER A 975 -12.06 -17.76 -3.67
CA SER A 975 -12.36 -17.41 -2.28
C SER A 975 -13.79 -17.85 -1.89
N GLY A 976 -14.14 -17.71 -0.60
CA GLY A 976 -15.48 -18.02 -0.11
C GLY A 976 -15.93 -19.46 -0.40
N THR A 977 -14.98 -20.41 -0.39
CA THR A 977 -15.24 -21.79 -0.78
C THR A 977 -16.02 -22.53 0.30
N SER A 978 -17.02 -23.30 -0.12
CA SER A 978 -17.79 -24.20 0.72
C SER A 978 -18.12 -25.45 -0.07
N VAL A 979 -17.62 -26.60 0.36
CA VAL A 979 -17.93 -27.91 -0.22
C VAL A 979 -18.33 -28.84 0.92
N LEU A 980 -19.61 -29.22 0.98
CA LEU A 980 -20.12 -30.05 2.08
C LEU A 980 -20.48 -31.45 1.56
N PRO A 981 -20.09 -32.53 2.28
CA PRO A 981 -20.53 -33.87 1.92
C PRO A 981 -22.05 -34.03 2.04
N ALA A 982 -22.66 -34.78 1.12
CA ALA A 982 -24.11 -35.00 1.09
C ALA A 982 -24.62 -35.85 2.27
N CYS A 983 -23.76 -36.69 2.86
CA CYS A 983 -24.07 -37.54 4.00
C CYS A 983 -23.24 -37.17 5.25
N GLY A 984 -23.08 -35.87 5.50
CA GLY A 984 -22.39 -35.31 6.68
C GLY A 984 -20.87 -35.37 6.60
N MET A 985 -20.29 -36.56 6.42
CA MET A 985 -18.84 -36.80 6.44
C MET A 985 -18.31 -37.52 5.18
N PHE A 986 -19.21 -37.94 4.28
CA PHE A 986 -18.86 -38.50 2.98
C PHE A 986 -20.02 -38.25 1.99
N SER A 987 -19.78 -38.47 0.71
CA SER A 987 -20.84 -38.55 -0.32
C SER A 987 -20.72 -39.85 -1.09
N TYR A 988 -21.84 -40.40 -1.54
CA TYR A 988 -21.80 -41.49 -2.51
C TYR A 988 -21.44 -40.96 -3.92
N MET A 989 -20.76 -41.77 -4.73
CA MET A 989 -20.58 -41.45 -6.15
C MET A 989 -21.94 -41.38 -6.85
N ASP A 990 -22.10 -40.41 -7.76
CA ASP A 990 -23.35 -39.94 -8.36
C ASP A 990 -24.33 -39.22 -7.40
N GLN A 991 -24.02 -39.09 -6.11
CA GLN A 991 -24.83 -38.30 -5.18
C GLN A 991 -24.50 -36.81 -5.33
N PRO A 992 -25.49 -35.94 -5.57
CA PRO A 992 -25.25 -34.50 -5.61
C PRO A 992 -24.90 -33.94 -4.23
N PHE A 993 -23.86 -33.09 -4.15
CA PHE A 993 -23.41 -32.42 -2.93
C PHE A 993 -23.26 -30.91 -3.15
N PRO A 994 -23.62 -30.06 -2.17
CA PRO A 994 -23.61 -28.61 -2.35
C PRO A 994 -22.18 -28.05 -2.41
N MET A 995 -21.97 -27.10 -3.32
CA MET A 995 -20.70 -26.41 -3.53
C MET A 995 -20.95 -24.92 -3.83
N ALA A 996 -20.22 -24.03 -3.14
CA ALA A 996 -20.24 -22.59 -3.39
C ALA A 996 -18.82 -22.00 -3.37
N MET A 997 -18.59 -20.93 -4.13
CA MET A 997 -17.33 -20.18 -4.19
C MET A 997 -17.49 -18.85 -4.93
N ASN A 998 -16.51 -17.97 -4.77
CA ASN A 998 -16.30 -16.78 -5.60
C ASN A 998 -14.95 -16.88 -6.33
N ILE A 999 -14.92 -16.43 -7.59
CA ILE A 999 -13.70 -16.23 -8.37
C ILE A 999 -13.61 -14.73 -8.70
N SER A 1000 -12.54 -14.07 -8.28
CA SER A 1000 -12.33 -12.63 -8.53
C SER A 1000 -11.16 -12.38 -9.49
N ALA A 1001 -11.38 -11.58 -10.52
CA ALA A 1001 -10.34 -11.03 -11.37
C ALA A 1001 -9.64 -9.88 -10.63
N GLN A 1002 -8.32 -9.94 -10.49
CA GLN A 1002 -7.55 -9.00 -9.67
C GLN A 1002 -6.44 -8.33 -10.47
N ASN A 1003 -6.11 -7.11 -10.07
CA ASN A 1003 -4.96 -6.35 -10.55
C ASN A 1003 -3.65 -6.83 -9.89
N THR A 1004 -2.51 -6.23 -10.26
CA THR A 1004 -1.18 -6.61 -9.73
C THR A 1004 -1.06 -6.45 -8.21
N SER A 1005 -1.91 -5.63 -7.58
CA SER A 1005 -1.96 -5.38 -6.13
C SER A 1005 -3.03 -6.23 -5.40
N SER A 1006 -3.55 -7.29 -6.04
CA SER A 1006 -4.60 -8.16 -5.48
C SER A 1006 -5.99 -7.54 -5.34
N ALA A 1007 -6.21 -6.31 -5.82
CA ALA A 1007 -7.53 -5.69 -5.75
C ALA A 1007 -8.41 -6.11 -6.93
N VAL A 1008 -9.72 -6.28 -6.69
CA VAL A 1008 -10.67 -6.73 -7.72
C VAL A 1008 -10.83 -5.67 -8.82
N THR A 1009 -10.68 -6.09 -10.07
CA THR A 1009 -10.88 -5.26 -11.26
C THR A 1009 -12.36 -5.23 -11.64
N LYS A 1010 -13.07 -4.17 -11.26
CA LYS A 1010 -14.52 -4.02 -11.41
C LYS A 1010 -14.97 -3.91 -12.86
N ASN A 1011 -14.08 -3.57 -13.79
CA ASN A 1011 -14.39 -3.47 -15.23
C ASN A 1011 -14.30 -4.80 -15.97
N TYR A 1012 -13.94 -5.87 -15.27
CA TYR A 1012 -13.92 -7.21 -15.84
C TYR A 1012 -15.35 -7.79 -15.87
N PHE A 1013 -16.11 -7.39 -16.89
CA PHE A 1013 -17.46 -7.88 -17.22
C PHE A 1013 -17.76 -7.70 -18.71
N GLY A 1014 -18.87 -8.28 -19.20
CA GLY A 1014 -19.28 -8.17 -20.60
C GLY A 1014 -18.19 -8.65 -21.56
N ASP A 1015 -17.94 -7.93 -22.65
CA ASP A 1015 -16.95 -8.33 -23.66
C ASP A 1015 -15.49 -8.29 -23.17
N PHE A 1016 -15.22 -7.70 -22.00
CA PHE A 1016 -13.91 -7.72 -21.36
C PHE A 1016 -13.68 -8.99 -20.53
N ALA A 1017 -14.75 -9.65 -20.05
CA ALA A 1017 -14.67 -10.87 -19.29
C ALA A 1017 -14.69 -12.10 -20.20
N LYS A 1018 -13.52 -12.71 -20.40
CA LYS A 1018 -13.36 -13.89 -21.28
C LYS A 1018 -13.15 -15.19 -20.51
N ALA A 1019 -12.87 -15.12 -19.21
CA ALA A 1019 -12.48 -16.27 -18.45
C ALA A 1019 -13.62 -17.27 -18.21
N THR A 1020 -13.27 -18.56 -18.26
CA THR A 1020 -14.11 -19.71 -17.88
C THR A 1020 -13.41 -20.49 -16.77
N ALA A 1021 -14.11 -21.39 -16.06
CA ALA A 1021 -13.48 -22.24 -15.05
C ALA A 1021 -14.01 -23.67 -15.06
N SER A 1022 -13.19 -24.61 -14.60
CA SER A 1022 -13.55 -26.03 -14.42
C SER A 1022 -13.06 -26.56 -13.06
N LEU A 1023 -13.69 -27.65 -12.62
CA LEU A 1023 -13.20 -28.41 -11.49
C LEU A 1023 -12.07 -29.35 -11.94
N GLU A 1024 -11.05 -29.47 -11.09
CA GLU A 1024 -9.98 -30.47 -11.20
C GLU A 1024 -10.08 -31.43 -10.00
N GLY A 1025 -9.71 -32.70 -10.15
CA GLY A 1025 -9.82 -33.71 -9.11
C GLY A 1025 -8.75 -34.79 -9.18
N GLU A 1026 -8.15 -35.11 -8.03
CA GLU A 1026 -7.18 -36.20 -7.86
C GLU A 1026 -7.34 -36.79 -6.46
N ASN A 1027 -6.87 -38.03 -6.23
CA ASN A 1027 -6.95 -38.66 -4.92
C ASN A 1027 -5.55 -38.90 -4.35
N ASN A 1028 -5.29 -38.34 -3.17
CA ASN A 1028 -4.03 -38.56 -2.44
C ASN A 1028 -2.77 -38.19 -3.27
N ASP A 1029 -2.84 -37.11 -4.05
CA ASP A 1029 -1.75 -36.60 -4.91
C ASP A 1029 -1.06 -37.70 -5.75
N ASP A 1030 -1.83 -38.67 -6.25
CA ASP A 1030 -1.30 -39.81 -7.00
C ASP A 1030 -1.02 -39.49 -8.48
N GLY A 1031 -1.37 -38.28 -8.93
CA GLY A 1031 -1.23 -37.81 -10.30
C GLY A 1031 -2.19 -38.48 -11.29
N VAL A 1032 -3.23 -39.16 -10.81
CA VAL A 1032 -4.28 -39.75 -11.63
C VAL A 1032 -5.42 -38.73 -11.78
N GLU A 1033 -5.53 -38.19 -12.99
CA GLU A 1033 -6.54 -37.18 -13.37
C GLU A 1033 -7.97 -37.74 -13.29
N LEU A 1034 -8.77 -37.28 -12.31
CA LEU A 1034 -10.15 -37.70 -12.08
C LEU A 1034 -11.19 -36.62 -12.45
N SER A 1035 -10.75 -35.47 -12.96
CA SER A 1035 -11.58 -34.28 -13.25
C SER A 1035 -12.76 -34.54 -14.17
N SER A 1036 -12.62 -35.46 -15.14
CA SER A 1036 -13.71 -35.85 -16.05
C SER A 1036 -14.92 -36.48 -15.35
N ARG A 1037 -14.78 -36.89 -14.08
CA ARG A 1037 -15.85 -37.45 -13.25
C ARG A 1037 -16.58 -36.38 -12.45
N LEU A 1038 -16.00 -35.20 -12.27
CA LEU A 1038 -16.66 -34.07 -11.62
C LEU A 1038 -17.65 -33.39 -12.57
N SER A 1039 -18.74 -32.87 -12.02
CA SER A 1039 -19.72 -32.08 -12.77
C SER A 1039 -19.10 -30.78 -13.31
N ALA A 1040 -19.62 -30.28 -14.43
CA ALA A 1040 -19.18 -29.01 -15.01
C ALA A 1040 -19.47 -27.83 -14.08
N LEU A 1041 -18.49 -26.94 -13.89
CA LEU A 1041 -18.64 -25.72 -13.10
C LEU A 1041 -19.39 -24.65 -13.93
N PRO A 1042 -20.40 -23.96 -13.38
CA PRO A 1042 -21.25 -23.05 -14.15
C PRO A 1042 -20.63 -21.65 -14.32
N ILE A 1043 -19.31 -21.56 -14.59
CA ILE A 1043 -18.60 -20.30 -14.81
C ILE A 1043 -18.27 -20.13 -16.29
N ASN A 1044 -18.89 -19.14 -16.91
CA ASN A 1044 -18.65 -18.72 -18.29
C ASN A 1044 -18.40 -17.20 -18.37
N ALA A 1045 -18.12 -16.69 -19.57
CA ALA A 1045 -17.87 -15.26 -19.80
C ALA A 1045 -19.00 -14.35 -19.26
N GLY A 1046 -20.26 -14.81 -19.30
CA GLY A 1046 -21.42 -14.08 -18.76
C GLY A 1046 -21.61 -14.17 -17.24
N SER A 1047 -20.80 -14.98 -16.54
CA SER A 1047 -20.88 -15.12 -15.08
C SER A 1047 -20.23 -13.98 -14.31
N TRP A 1048 -19.41 -13.15 -14.98
CA TRP A 1048 -18.63 -12.09 -14.34
C TRP A 1048 -19.43 -10.80 -14.18
N LEU A 1049 -19.61 -10.38 -12.94
CA LEU A 1049 -20.22 -9.11 -12.57
C LEU A 1049 -19.25 -8.34 -11.66
N ALA A 1050 -18.89 -7.13 -12.07
CA ALA A 1050 -17.95 -6.28 -11.34
C ALA A 1050 -16.64 -7.02 -10.94
N GLY A 1051 -16.10 -7.84 -11.86
CA GLY A 1051 -14.88 -8.61 -11.62
C GLY A 1051 -15.01 -9.86 -10.78
N VAL A 1052 -16.23 -10.28 -10.41
CA VAL A 1052 -16.48 -11.51 -9.63
C VAL A 1052 -17.44 -12.44 -10.36
N ALA A 1053 -17.08 -13.72 -10.42
CA ALA A 1053 -17.96 -14.80 -10.84
C ALA A 1053 -18.33 -15.67 -9.62
N THR A 1054 -19.63 -15.89 -9.41
CA THR A 1054 -20.15 -16.56 -8.21
C THR A 1054 -20.78 -17.90 -8.54
N VAL A 1055 -20.44 -18.92 -7.75
CA VAL A 1055 -21.18 -20.18 -7.64
C VAL A 1055 -21.85 -20.17 -6.27
N ASP A 1056 -23.18 -20.10 -6.25
CA ASP A 1056 -23.93 -20.07 -5.00
C ASP A 1056 -24.21 -21.47 -4.44
N ASN A 1057 -24.82 -21.53 -3.26
CA ASN A 1057 -25.11 -22.78 -2.56
C ASN A 1057 -26.23 -23.63 -3.21
N SER A 1058 -26.86 -23.16 -4.29
CA SER A 1058 -27.82 -23.95 -5.07
C SER A 1058 -27.13 -24.90 -6.06
N TYR A 1059 -25.84 -24.68 -6.34
CA TYR A 1059 -25.07 -25.57 -7.19
C TYR A 1059 -24.78 -26.89 -6.46
N GLN A 1060 -25.24 -27.98 -7.08
CA GLN A 1060 -25.05 -29.34 -6.61
C GLN A 1060 -24.04 -30.05 -7.50
N ALA A 1061 -22.79 -30.13 -7.04
CA ALA A 1061 -21.73 -30.87 -7.71
C ALA A 1061 -21.93 -32.38 -7.56
N SER A 1062 -21.32 -33.18 -8.43
CA SER A 1062 -21.32 -34.64 -8.32
C SER A 1062 -20.02 -35.24 -8.83
N PHE A 1063 -19.65 -36.41 -8.33
CA PHE A 1063 -18.54 -37.21 -8.84
C PHE A 1063 -19.06 -38.55 -9.35
N SER A 1064 -18.85 -38.84 -10.63
CA SER A 1064 -19.52 -39.97 -11.29
C SER A 1064 -18.88 -41.32 -10.99
N ARG A 1065 -19.65 -42.40 -11.09
CA ARG A 1065 -19.11 -43.78 -11.10
C ARG A 1065 -18.34 -44.08 -12.39
N ILE A 1066 -17.42 -45.03 -12.33
CA ILE A 1066 -16.83 -45.62 -13.54
C ILE A 1066 -17.83 -46.48 -14.32
N ALA A 1067 -17.47 -46.84 -15.56
CA ALA A 1067 -18.35 -47.59 -16.44
C ALA A 1067 -18.83 -48.91 -15.81
N PRO A 1068 -20.14 -49.21 -15.88
CA PRO A 1068 -20.73 -50.39 -15.26
C PRO A 1068 -20.22 -51.71 -15.87
N PRO A 1069 -20.22 -52.82 -15.11
CA PRO A 1069 -20.58 -52.95 -13.69
C PRO A 1069 -19.37 -52.82 -12.75
N ASN A 1070 -18.30 -52.13 -13.17
CA ASN A 1070 -17.06 -52.04 -12.41
C ASN A 1070 -17.21 -51.23 -11.11
N VAL A 1071 -16.30 -51.49 -10.17
CA VAL A 1071 -16.22 -50.77 -8.89
C VAL A 1071 -14.84 -50.15 -8.66
N ASP A 1072 -14.83 -49.00 -7.98
CA ASP A 1072 -13.62 -48.32 -7.56
C ASP A 1072 -13.81 -47.48 -6.28
N GLY A 1073 -12.74 -46.84 -5.83
CA GLY A 1073 -12.67 -46.18 -4.54
C GLY A 1073 -12.45 -47.15 -3.36
N PRO A 1074 -12.63 -46.68 -2.11
CA PRO A 1074 -13.10 -45.35 -1.76
C PRO A 1074 -12.01 -44.30 -2.02
N PHE A 1075 -12.43 -43.11 -2.47
CA PHE A 1075 -11.54 -41.96 -2.59
C PHE A 1075 -11.67 -41.15 -1.30
N THR A 1076 -10.90 -41.55 -0.29
CA THR A 1076 -10.99 -40.98 1.07
C THR A 1076 -10.29 -39.62 1.20
N ASN A 1077 -9.46 -39.28 0.23
CA ASN A 1077 -8.68 -38.04 0.15
C ASN A 1077 -8.77 -37.46 -1.27
N LEU A 1078 -9.99 -37.33 -1.81
CA LEU A 1078 -10.19 -36.73 -3.13
C LEU A 1078 -10.09 -35.20 -3.01
N ASP A 1079 -8.98 -34.64 -3.45
CA ASP A 1079 -8.83 -33.21 -3.58
C ASP A 1079 -9.64 -32.70 -4.77
N ILE A 1080 -10.38 -31.62 -4.55
CA ILE A 1080 -11.13 -30.90 -5.57
C ILE A 1080 -10.51 -29.51 -5.67
N GLY A 1081 -10.15 -29.10 -6.88
CA GLY A 1081 -9.63 -27.77 -7.17
C GLY A 1081 -10.39 -27.07 -8.28
N VAL A 1082 -10.06 -25.79 -8.45
CA VAL A 1082 -10.64 -24.91 -9.47
C VAL A 1082 -9.52 -24.41 -10.36
N LYS A 1083 -9.67 -24.65 -11.65
CA LYS A 1083 -8.83 -24.10 -12.70
C LYS A 1083 -9.59 -23.02 -13.45
N VAL A 1084 -8.95 -21.88 -13.65
CA VAL A 1084 -9.50 -20.76 -14.44
C VAL A 1084 -8.73 -20.68 -15.75
N PHE A 1085 -9.46 -20.58 -16.86
CA PHE A 1085 -8.92 -20.35 -18.19
C PHE A 1085 -9.20 -18.89 -18.54
N ASP A 1086 -8.15 -18.10 -18.72
CA ASP A 1086 -8.26 -16.67 -19.06
C ASP A 1086 -8.99 -16.45 -20.40
N ASN A 1087 -8.75 -17.34 -21.38
CA ASN A 1087 -9.25 -17.25 -22.75
C ASN A 1087 -8.93 -15.91 -23.45
N ASP A 1088 -7.96 -15.14 -22.92
CA ASP A 1088 -7.48 -13.88 -23.48
C ASP A 1088 -5.98 -13.93 -23.82
N GLY A 1089 -5.47 -15.13 -24.13
CA GLY A 1089 -4.05 -15.36 -24.45
C GLY A 1089 -3.21 -15.82 -23.27
N ASP A 1090 -3.84 -16.31 -22.20
CA ASP A 1090 -3.22 -16.77 -20.96
C ASP A 1090 -2.37 -15.68 -20.28
N LEU A 1091 -2.92 -14.46 -20.28
CA LEU A 1091 -2.28 -13.28 -19.70
C LEU A 1091 -2.44 -13.29 -18.18
N ALA A 1092 -3.61 -13.68 -17.68
CA ALA A 1092 -3.89 -13.84 -16.26
C ALA A 1092 -3.78 -15.31 -15.81
N TYR A 1093 -3.31 -15.53 -14.59
CA TYR A 1093 -3.13 -16.87 -14.01
C TYR A 1093 -3.97 -17.07 -12.74
N VAL A 1094 -4.15 -18.32 -12.31
CA VAL A 1094 -4.81 -18.64 -11.03
C VAL A 1094 -3.90 -18.21 -9.88
N ALA A 1095 -4.41 -17.41 -8.95
CA ALA A 1095 -3.67 -16.95 -7.78
C ALA A 1095 -3.40 -18.11 -6.80
N ASP A 1096 -2.20 -18.15 -6.25
CA ASP A 1096 -1.72 -19.13 -5.26
C ASP A 1096 -2.12 -20.59 -5.58
N PRO A 1097 -1.82 -21.08 -6.81
CA PRO A 1097 -2.24 -22.40 -7.22
C PRO A 1097 -1.42 -23.45 -6.45
N ASP A 1098 -2.12 -24.43 -5.89
CA ASP A 1098 -1.59 -25.47 -5.01
C ASP A 1098 -2.09 -26.87 -5.42
N MET A 1099 -2.58 -27.02 -6.66
CA MET A 1099 -3.06 -28.30 -7.18
C MET A 1099 -2.73 -28.50 -8.66
N ARG A 1100 -2.45 -29.77 -9.03
CA ARG A 1100 -2.26 -30.22 -10.40
C ARG A 1100 -2.56 -31.72 -10.55
N ALA A 1101 -3.81 -32.02 -10.88
CA ALA A 1101 -4.38 -33.37 -10.88
C ALA A 1101 -3.70 -34.45 -11.75
N ASN A 1102 -2.87 -34.07 -12.73
CA ASN A 1102 -2.14 -35.01 -13.59
C ASN A 1102 -0.67 -35.24 -13.19
N THR A 1103 -0.24 -34.74 -12.03
CA THR A 1103 1.15 -34.84 -11.58
C THR A 1103 1.20 -35.35 -10.15
N ALA A 1104 1.94 -36.43 -9.92
CA ALA A 1104 2.04 -37.02 -8.58
C ALA A 1104 2.87 -36.15 -7.61
N GLY A 1105 2.46 -36.15 -6.35
CA GLY A 1105 3.08 -35.42 -5.23
C GLY A 1105 2.55 -34.00 -5.04
N ASN A 1106 2.87 -33.42 -3.89
CA ASN A 1106 2.40 -32.08 -3.51
C ASN A 1106 2.69 -31.05 -4.60
N CYS A 1107 1.68 -30.26 -4.96
CA CYS A 1107 1.88 -29.14 -5.85
C CYS A 1107 2.62 -28.00 -5.14
N THR A 1108 3.88 -27.77 -5.50
CA THR A 1108 4.72 -26.71 -4.95
C THR A 1108 5.33 -25.89 -6.08
N THR A 1109 5.00 -24.62 -6.15
CA THR A 1109 5.67 -23.66 -7.03
C THR A 1109 7.09 -23.40 -6.49
N PRO A 1110 8.14 -23.30 -7.34
CA PRO A 1110 8.12 -23.31 -8.81
C PRO A 1110 8.31 -24.70 -9.45
N SER A 1111 8.47 -25.78 -8.65
CA SER A 1111 8.95 -27.08 -9.13
C SER A 1111 8.00 -27.87 -10.04
N ASN A 1112 6.67 -27.64 -9.98
CA ASN A 1112 5.70 -28.42 -10.77
C ASN A 1112 4.56 -27.62 -11.45
N THR A 1113 4.73 -26.30 -11.61
CA THR A 1113 3.79 -25.38 -12.31
C THR A 1113 2.32 -25.69 -12.02
N CYS A 1114 1.88 -25.48 -10.77
CA CYS A 1114 0.50 -25.67 -10.36
C CYS A 1114 -0.48 -24.89 -11.24
N THR A 1115 -1.64 -25.47 -11.53
CA THR A 1115 -2.60 -24.89 -12.48
C THR A 1115 -3.99 -24.64 -11.89
N ALA A 1116 -4.26 -25.19 -10.70
CA ALA A 1116 -5.55 -25.05 -10.03
C ALA A 1116 -5.36 -24.68 -8.56
N LYS A 1117 -6.40 -24.07 -7.99
CA LYS A 1117 -6.49 -23.81 -6.55
C LYS A 1117 -7.32 -24.92 -5.91
N ARG A 1118 -6.76 -25.69 -4.99
CA ARG A 1118 -7.49 -26.66 -4.17
C ARG A 1118 -8.50 -25.93 -3.30
N ILE A 1119 -9.75 -26.38 -3.34
CA ILE A 1119 -10.86 -25.80 -2.59
C ILE A 1119 -11.39 -26.70 -1.48
N SER A 1120 -11.17 -28.02 -1.57
CA SER A 1120 -11.60 -28.99 -0.56
C SER A 1120 -10.97 -30.37 -0.78
N THR A 1121 -11.01 -31.21 0.25
CA THR A 1121 -10.72 -32.65 0.21
C THR A 1121 -11.98 -33.40 0.64
N GLN A 1122 -12.42 -34.41 -0.12
CA GLN A 1122 -13.69 -35.13 0.08
C GLN A 1122 -13.48 -36.65 0.22
N ASP A 1123 -14.36 -37.30 0.98
CA ASP A 1123 -14.51 -38.76 1.04
C ASP A 1123 -15.66 -39.20 0.13
N LEU A 1124 -15.32 -39.78 -1.02
CA LEU A 1124 -16.29 -40.25 -2.02
C LEU A 1124 -16.28 -41.76 -2.15
N ARG A 1125 -17.48 -42.35 -2.02
CA ARG A 1125 -17.65 -43.81 -1.89
C ARG A 1125 -18.61 -44.36 -2.92
N GLN A 1126 -18.30 -45.50 -3.53
CA GLN A 1126 -19.28 -46.17 -4.37
C GLN A 1126 -20.24 -46.97 -3.49
N GLY A 1127 -21.53 -46.63 -3.55
CA GLY A 1127 -22.57 -47.16 -2.66
C GLY A 1127 -23.53 -48.15 -3.32
N ARG A 1128 -24.11 -49.03 -2.49
CA ARG A 1128 -25.29 -49.82 -2.86
C ARG A 1128 -26.13 -50.17 -1.62
N VAL A 1129 -27.40 -50.49 -1.79
CA VAL A 1129 -28.22 -51.11 -0.74
C VAL A 1129 -28.43 -52.60 -1.03
N VAL A 1130 -28.30 -53.45 -0.01
CA VAL A 1130 -28.63 -54.89 -0.07
C VAL A 1130 -29.80 -55.21 0.86
N LEU A 1131 -30.55 -56.24 0.49
CA LEU A 1131 -31.63 -56.80 1.30
C LEU A 1131 -31.35 -58.28 1.59
N ALA A 1132 -31.69 -58.73 2.80
CA ALA A 1132 -31.68 -60.15 3.16
C ALA A 1132 -33.10 -60.72 3.14
N ASN A 1133 -33.25 -61.97 2.69
CA ASN A 1133 -34.55 -62.65 2.77
C ASN A 1133 -34.99 -62.80 4.24
N THR A 1134 -36.30 -62.73 4.49
CA THR A 1134 -36.89 -62.97 5.82
C THR A 1134 -37.95 -64.07 5.74
N TYR A 1135 -38.19 -64.79 6.83
CA TYR A 1135 -39.14 -65.90 6.87
C TYR A 1135 -39.72 -66.08 8.27
N GLY A 1136 -40.96 -66.57 8.34
CA GLY A 1136 -41.57 -66.92 9.61
C GLY A 1136 -43.06 -67.27 9.53
N PRO A 1137 -43.71 -67.41 10.70
CA PRO A 1137 -45.13 -67.71 10.80
C PRO A 1137 -45.98 -66.63 10.13
N GLU A 1138 -47.12 -67.03 9.57
CA GLU A 1138 -48.05 -66.13 8.88
C GLU A 1138 -48.79 -65.15 9.80
N ASN A 1139 -48.66 -65.32 11.11
CA ASN A 1139 -49.27 -64.47 12.14
C ASN A 1139 -48.27 -63.52 12.83
N GLU A 1140 -47.02 -63.44 12.37
CA GLU A 1140 -46.00 -62.54 12.89
C GLU A 1140 -45.63 -61.43 11.88
N THR A 1141 -45.17 -60.31 12.41
CA THR A 1141 -44.47 -59.30 11.61
C THR A 1141 -43.05 -59.78 11.33
N LEU A 1142 -42.72 -60.03 10.07
CA LEU A 1142 -41.38 -60.44 9.66
C LEU A 1142 -40.49 -59.21 9.51
N THR A 1143 -39.30 -59.27 10.11
CA THR A 1143 -38.30 -58.20 10.00
C THR A 1143 -37.28 -58.57 8.92
N MET A 1144 -37.15 -57.72 7.91
CA MET A 1144 -36.20 -57.86 6.81
C MET A 1144 -35.09 -56.81 6.97
N PRO A 1145 -33.83 -57.23 7.20
CA PRO A 1145 -32.70 -56.31 7.27
C PRO A 1145 -32.44 -55.60 5.95
N VAL A 1146 -32.19 -54.29 6.04
CA VAL A 1146 -31.68 -53.42 4.97
C VAL A 1146 -30.26 -52.99 5.35
N THR A 1147 -29.33 -53.02 4.41
CA THR A 1147 -27.96 -52.57 4.67
C THR A 1147 -27.45 -51.72 3.52
N ALA A 1148 -27.12 -50.46 3.80
CA ALA A 1148 -26.34 -49.60 2.91
C ALA A 1148 -24.87 -49.99 3.01
N GLN A 1149 -24.27 -50.29 1.87
CA GLN A 1149 -22.89 -50.74 1.74
C GLN A 1149 -22.08 -49.77 0.89
N TYR A 1150 -20.76 -49.78 1.07
CA TYR A 1150 -19.81 -49.14 0.19
C TYR A 1150 -18.66 -50.09 -0.17
N TRP A 1151 -18.01 -49.85 -1.30
CA TRP A 1151 -16.80 -50.58 -1.69
C TRP A 1151 -15.58 -50.04 -0.94
N ASP A 1152 -14.84 -50.89 -0.23
CA ASP A 1152 -13.64 -50.52 0.56
C ASP A 1152 -12.32 -50.62 -0.22
N GLY A 1153 -12.39 -50.91 -1.52
CA GLY A 1153 -11.23 -51.23 -2.37
C GLY A 1153 -11.09 -52.72 -2.67
N SER A 1154 -11.71 -53.58 -1.86
CA SER A 1154 -11.61 -55.04 -1.97
C SER A 1154 -12.92 -55.81 -1.81
N THR A 1155 -13.81 -55.31 -0.97
CA THR A 1155 -15.08 -55.94 -0.62
C THR A 1155 -16.15 -54.89 -0.29
N TRP A 1156 -17.41 -55.32 -0.27
CA TRP A 1156 -18.52 -54.47 0.14
C TRP A 1156 -18.68 -54.48 1.65
N GLN A 1157 -18.52 -53.32 2.28
CA GLN A 1157 -18.64 -53.13 3.72
C GLN A 1157 -19.90 -52.35 4.07
N THR A 1158 -20.41 -52.52 5.29
CA THR A 1158 -21.53 -51.70 5.77
C THR A 1158 -21.08 -50.26 5.95
N SER A 1159 -21.84 -49.30 5.44
CA SER A 1159 -21.54 -47.87 5.60
C SER A 1159 -21.97 -47.39 6.98
N SER A 1160 -21.17 -47.67 8.02
CA SER A 1160 -21.51 -47.33 9.40
C SER A 1160 -21.68 -45.83 9.67
N ASN A 1161 -21.24 -44.97 8.76
CA ASN A 1161 -21.39 -43.52 8.86
C ASN A 1161 -22.65 -43.00 8.15
N ASP A 1162 -23.37 -43.87 7.43
CA ASP A 1162 -24.59 -43.49 6.72
C ASP A 1162 -25.75 -43.36 7.69
N ASN A 1163 -26.19 -42.11 7.88
CA ASN A 1163 -27.38 -41.74 8.63
C ASN A 1163 -28.33 -40.86 7.79
N CYS A 1164 -28.13 -40.81 6.47
CA CYS A 1164 -28.85 -39.90 5.58
C CYS A 1164 -29.67 -40.63 4.51
N SER A 1165 -29.28 -41.85 4.12
CA SER A 1165 -29.94 -42.58 3.03
C SER A 1165 -31.38 -42.93 3.40
N VAL A 1166 -32.31 -42.52 2.53
CA VAL A 1166 -33.75 -42.70 2.72
C VAL A 1166 -34.19 -44.06 2.18
N ILE A 1167 -35.10 -44.73 2.90
CA ILE A 1167 -35.69 -46.01 2.49
C ILE A 1167 -37.22 -45.93 2.46
N SER A 1168 -37.82 -46.25 1.31
CA SER A 1168 -39.28 -46.28 1.16
C SER A 1168 -39.85 -47.65 1.49
N GLY A 1169 -40.50 -47.78 2.64
CA GLY A 1169 -41.01 -49.07 3.13
C GLY A 1169 -42.07 -49.75 2.28
N SER A 1170 -42.77 -49.01 1.42
CA SER A 1170 -43.94 -49.50 0.67
C SER A 1170 -43.59 -50.59 -0.35
N LEU A 1171 -44.53 -51.49 -0.63
CA LEU A 1171 -44.40 -52.48 -1.71
C LEU A 1171 -44.36 -51.79 -3.08
N SER A 1172 -43.47 -52.26 -3.97
CA SER A 1172 -43.40 -51.75 -5.34
C SER A 1172 -44.50 -52.34 -6.24
N SER A 1173 -44.82 -51.66 -7.34
CA SER A 1173 -45.79 -52.14 -8.33
C SER A 1173 -45.37 -53.46 -9.02
N GLY A 1174 -44.08 -53.80 -8.97
CA GLY A 1174 -43.51 -55.06 -9.48
C GLY A 1174 -43.51 -56.22 -8.48
N THR A 1175 -44.25 -56.11 -7.37
CA THR A 1175 -44.29 -57.16 -6.34
C THR A 1175 -44.88 -58.46 -6.88
N THR A 1176 -44.20 -59.58 -6.65
CA THR A 1176 -44.64 -60.92 -7.07
C THR A 1176 -44.99 -61.79 -5.87
N TYR A 1177 -46.02 -62.62 -6.03
CA TYR A 1177 -46.56 -63.52 -5.01
C TYR A 1177 -46.53 -64.96 -5.52
N ALA A 1178 -46.01 -65.90 -4.72
CA ALA A 1178 -45.99 -67.32 -5.04
C ALA A 1178 -46.41 -68.18 -3.82
N PRO A 1179 -47.64 -68.74 -3.79
CA PRO A 1179 -48.70 -68.64 -4.81
C PRO A 1179 -49.32 -67.22 -4.90
N ALA A 1180 -50.14 -66.96 -5.92
CA ALA A 1180 -50.88 -65.70 -6.03
C ALA A 1180 -51.83 -65.51 -4.83
N LEU A 1181 -52.09 -64.25 -4.44
CA LEU A 1181 -52.99 -63.92 -3.33
C LEU A 1181 -54.40 -64.47 -3.56
N GLY A 1182 -54.95 -65.14 -2.55
CA GLY A 1182 -56.33 -65.58 -2.48
C GLY A 1182 -57.30 -64.48 -2.03
N VAL A 1183 -58.58 -64.84 -1.93
CA VAL A 1183 -59.64 -63.91 -1.52
C VAL A 1183 -59.40 -63.41 -0.08
N ASN A 1184 -59.43 -62.10 0.11
CA ASN A 1184 -59.20 -61.40 1.38
C ASN A 1184 -57.81 -61.61 2.02
N GLU A 1185 -56.81 -62.06 1.26
CA GLU A 1185 -55.40 -62.02 1.68
C GLU A 1185 -54.78 -60.68 1.29
N THR A 1186 -53.98 -60.08 2.17
CA THR A 1186 -53.27 -58.82 1.89
C THR A 1186 -51.99 -58.76 2.71
N VAL A 1187 -50.88 -58.44 2.05
CA VAL A 1187 -49.57 -58.22 2.67
C VAL A 1187 -49.21 -56.75 2.55
N GLN A 1188 -48.69 -56.17 3.63
CA GLN A 1188 -48.12 -54.82 3.65
C GLN A 1188 -46.65 -54.86 4.05
N ARG A 1189 -45.90 -53.87 3.56
CA ARG A 1189 -44.52 -53.60 3.97
C ARG A 1189 -44.41 -52.14 4.39
N SER A 1190 -43.74 -51.90 5.50
CA SER A 1190 -43.35 -50.56 5.98
C SER A 1190 -41.88 -50.56 6.40
N ALA A 1191 -41.26 -49.40 6.47
CA ALA A 1191 -39.93 -49.26 7.04
C ALA A 1191 -40.06 -48.93 8.53
N GLN A 1192 -39.18 -49.50 9.36
CA GLN A 1192 -39.15 -49.18 10.80
C GLN A 1192 -38.69 -47.74 11.05
N SER A 1193 -37.83 -47.22 10.17
CA SER A 1193 -37.36 -45.85 10.12
C SER A 1193 -37.38 -45.37 8.66
N ALA A 1194 -37.58 -44.08 8.43
CA ALA A 1194 -37.54 -43.49 7.09
C ALA A 1194 -36.12 -43.43 6.50
N GLN A 1195 -35.09 -43.54 7.35
CA GLN A 1195 -33.68 -43.51 6.97
C GLN A 1195 -32.94 -44.69 7.61
N VAL A 1196 -31.84 -45.09 6.97
CA VAL A 1196 -30.87 -46.00 7.61
C VAL A 1196 -30.14 -45.28 8.74
N LEU A 1197 -29.75 -46.03 9.77
CA LEU A 1197 -28.95 -45.57 10.89
C LEU A 1197 -27.70 -46.43 10.97
N ASN A 1198 -26.53 -45.81 10.93
CA ASN A 1198 -25.23 -46.49 10.79
C ASN A 1198 -25.22 -47.51 9.64
N GLY A 1199 -25.83 -47.14 8.51
CA GLY A 1199 -25.96 -47.99 7.32
C GLY A 1199 -26.92 -49.16 7.46
N GLN A 1200 -27.72 -49.23 8.53
CA GLN A 1200 -28.67 -50.31 8.78
C GLN A 1200 -30.11 -49.82 8.87
N GLY A 1201 -31.03 -50.62 8.35
CA GLY A 1201 -32.47 -50.38 8.44
C GLY A 1201 -33.25 -51.69 8.52
N GLN A 1202 -34.56 -51.59 8.76
CA GLN A 1202 -35.45 -52.75 8.82
C GLN A 1202 -36.75 -52.48 8.08
N LEU A 1203 -37.17 -53.44 7.25
CA LEU A 1203 -38.50 -53.49 6.64
C LEU A 1203 -39.37 -54.48 7.43
N LEU A 1204 -40.57 -54.04 7.79
CA LEU A 1204 -41.56 -54.82 8.51
C LEU A 1204 -42.60 -55.32 7.52
N TRP A 1205 -42.73 -56.64 7.42
CA TRP A 1205 -43.67 -57.32 6.53
C TRP A 1205 -44.77 -57.97 7.36
N GLN A 1206 -46.03 -57.68 7.04
CA GLN A 1206 -47.16 -58.15 7.83
C GLN A 1206 -48.36 -58.54 6.96
N ASN A 1207 -49.06 -59.59 7.38
CA ASN A 1207 -50.40 -59.89 6.88
C ASN A 1207 -51.40 -58.93 7.52
N VAL A 1208 -52.22 -58.27 6.69
CA VAL A 1208 -53.28 -57.34 7.14
C VAL A 1208 -54.66 -57.70 6.59
N GLY A 1209 -54.73 -58.70 5.70
CA GLY A 1209 -56.00 -59.23 5.20
C GLY A 1209 -56.75 -60.01 6.27
N SER A 1210 -58.04 -60.29 6.03
CA SER A 1210 -58.82 -61.15 6.95
C SER A 1210 -58.41 -62.62 6.87
N ASN A 1211 -57.69 -63.01 5.82
CA ASN A 1211 -57.00 -64.29 5.69
C ASN A 1211 -55.48 -64.05 5.65
N ASN A 1212 -54.72 -64.89 6.36
CA ASN A 1212 -53.25 -64.81 6.38
C ASN A 1212 -52.65 -65.48 5.14
N TYR A 1213 -51.87 -64.73 4.37
CA TYR A 1213 -51.15 -65.27 3.23
C TYR A 1213 -50.03 -66.23 3.69
N ARG A 1214 -49.89 -67.36 3.00
CA ARG A 1214 -48.80 -68.34 3.18
C ARG A 1214 -48.11 -68.57 1.84
N GLY A 1215 -46.89 -68.05 1.70
CA GLY A 1215 -46.16 -68.06 0.44
C GLY A 1215 -44.97 -67.10 0.43
N GLN A 1216 -44.37 -66.94 -0.75
CA GLN A 1216 -43.27 -66.01 -1.01
C GLN A 1216 -43.81 -64.69 -1.55
N VAL A 1217 -43.39 -63.58 -0.95
CA VAL A 1217 -43.60 -62.22 -1.49
C VAL A 1217 -42.25 -61.63 -1.84
N MET A 1218 -42.01 -61.31 -3.11
CA MET A 1218 -40.77 -60.66 -3.56
C MET A 1218 -41.08 -59.27 -4.10
N SER A 1219 -40.40 -58.25 -3.56
CA SER A 1219 -40.62 -56.85 -3.90
C SER A 1219 -39.30 -56.08 -3.84
N SER A 1220 -39.08 -55.19 -4.79
CA SER A 1220 -37.94 -54.25 -4.78
C SER A 1220 -38.12 -53.18 -3.68
N LEU A 1221 -37.02 -52.62 -3.19
CA LEU A 1221 -36.99 -51.45 -2.32
C LEU A 1221 -36.50 -50.24 -3.13
N ALA A 1222 -37.36 -49.23 -3.31
CA ALA A 1222 -36.95 -47.99 -3.94
C ALA A 1222 -35.88 -47.29 -3.10
N VAL A 1223 -34.73 -47.03 -3.73
CA VAL A 1223 -33.59 -46.30 -3.15
C VAL A 1223 -33.11 -45.25 -4.15
N ASP A 1224 -32.32 -44.28 -3.68
CA ASP A 1224 -31.71 -43.29 -4.56
C ASP A 1224 -30.79 -43.97 -5.60
N ASN A 1225 -30.63 -43.33 -6.78
CA ASN A 1225 -29.87 -43.89 -7.90
C ASN A 1225 -28.43 -44.28 -7.50
N TRP A 1226 -27.78 -43.48 -6.64
CA TRP A 1226 -26.43 -43.74 -6.11
C TRP A 1226 -26.37 -44.87 -5.06
N LEU A 1227 -27.48 -45.56 -4.80
CA LEU A 1227 -27.56 -46.76 -3.96
C LEU A 1227 -28.12 -47.98 -4.71
N GLN A 1228 -28.48 -47.81 -5.99
CA GLN A 1228 -28.82 -48.92 -6.87
C GLN A 1228 -27.55 -49.67 -7.32
N TRP A 1229 -27.74 -50.91 -7.78
CA TRP A 1229 -26.65 -51.77 -8.24
C TRP A 1229 -27.00 -52.57 -9.50
N TYR A 1230 -25.96 -53.04 -10.19
CA TYR A 1230 -26.02 -53.87 -11.39
C TYR A 1230 -26.22 -55.35 -11.02
N TRP A 1231 -27.41 -55.70 -10.55
CA TRP A 1231 -27.69 -57.03 -10.02
C TRP A 1231 -27.75 -58.14 -11.09
N ASN A 1232 -28.02 -57.78 -12.34
CA ASN A 1232 -28.13 -58.69 -13.47
C ASN A 1232 -29.02 -59.93 -13.20
N TRP A 1233 -30.17 -59.74 -12.54
CA TRP A 1233 -31.04 -60.85 -12.10
C TRP A 1233 -31.57 -61.71 -13.25
N ASP A 1234 -31.76 -61.12 -14.42
CA ASP A 1234 -32.24 -61.79 -15.64
C ASP A 1234 -31.10 -62.41 -16.47
N SER A 1235 -29.84 -62.20 -16.09
CA SER A 1235 -28.64 -62.54 -16.87
C SER A 1235 -28.56 -61.88 -18.25
N LEU A 1236 -29.39 -60.87 -18.53
CA LEU A 1236 -29.50 -60.16 -19.81
C LEU A 1236 -29.22 -58.66 -19.68
N SER A 1237 -29.28 -58.12 -18.46
CA SER A 1237 -29.18 -56.69 -18.16
C SER A 1237 -27.98 -56.37 -17.25
N PRO A 1238 -26.73 -56.69 -17.64
CA PRO A 1238 -25.56 -56.55 -16.77
C PRO A 1238 -25.15 -55.10 -16.46
N ASN A 1239 -25.66 -54.13 -17.22
CA ASN A 1239 -25.28 -52.71 -17.11
C ASN A 1239 -26.45 -51.81 -16.69
N VAL A 1240 -27.56 -52.40 -16.25
CA VAL A 1240 -28.76 -51.66 -15.83
C VAL A 1240 -28.75 -51.52 -14.30
N LEU A 1241 -28.79 -50.28 -13.81
CA LEU A 1241 -29.00 -50.02 -12.38
C LEU A 1241 -30.41 -50.46 -12.00
N SER A 1242 -30.54 -51.13 -10.85
CA SER A 1242 -31.84 -51.54 -10.34
C SER A 1242 -31.91 -51.48 -8.83
N ASP A 1243 -33.10 -51.14 -8.33
CA ASP A 1243 -33.49 -51.17 -6.92
C ASP A 1243 -33.32 -52.57 -6.33
N PRO A 1244 -32.68 -52.75 -5.16
CA PRO A 1244 -32.46 -54.07 -4.57
C PRO A 1244 -33.78 -54.78 -4.26
N GLN A 1245 -33.79 -56.11 -4.40
CA GLN A 1245 -34.97 -56.94 -4.13
C GLN A 1245 -34.65 -58.14 -3.22
N ALA A 1246 -35.60 -58.50 -2.36
CA ALA A 1246 -35.55 -59.71 -1.53
C ALA A 1246 -36.95 -60.28 -1.32
N SER A 1247 -37.01 -61.48 -0.76
CA SER A 1247 -38.24 -62.24 -0.52
C SER A 1247 -38.58 -62.36 0.97
N ALA A 1248 -39.85 -62.14 1.31
CA ALA A 1248 -40.45 -62.50 2.59
C ALA A 1248 -41.26 -63.80 2.44
N PHE A 1249 -41.01 -64.79 3.29
CA PHE A 1249 -41.70 -66.09 3.26
C PHE A 1249 -42.60 -66.26 4.48
N PHE A 1250 -43.92 -66.24 4.25
CA PHE A 1250 -44.93 -66.47 5.29
C PHE A 1250 -45.36 -67.94 5.35
N GLY A 1251 -45.61 -68.46 6.55
CA GLY A 1251 -46.07 -69.83 6.76
C GLY A 1251 -44.95 -70.86 6.94
N ARG A 1252 -43.72 -70.42 7.22
CA ARG A 1252 -42.56 -71.27 7.52
C ARG A 1252 -42.25 -71.25 9.03
N TYR A 1253 -41.88 -72.40 9.59
CA TYR A 1253 -41.47 -72.47 10.99
C TYR A 1253 -40.10 -71.79 11.20
N ARG A 1254 -40.06 -70.73 12.01
CA ARG A 1254 -38.86 -69.89 12.23
C ARG A 1254 -37.81 -70.52 13.17
N GLY A 1255 -38.17 -71.53 13.96
CA GLY A 1255 -37.29 -72.08 15.00
C GLY A 1255 -37.02 -71.08 16.14
N HIS A 1256 -36.37 -71.54 17.22
CA HIS A 1256 -36.09 -70.71 18.41
C HIS A 1256 -34.74 -69.99 18.24
N ASP A 1257 -34.66 -68.69 18.59
CA ASP A 1257 -33.49 -67.80 18.45
C ASP A 1257 -32.17 -68.28 19.13
N ARG A 1258 -32.18 -69.41 19.84
CA ARG A 1258 -30.99 -69.99 20.52
C ARG A 1258 -30.36 -71.17 19.74
N ILE A 1259 -30.90 -71.53 18.57
CA ILE A 1259 -30.39 -72.65 17.77
C ILE A 1259 -29.56 -72.08 16.61
N ILE A 1260 -28.23 -72.16 16.72
CA ILE A 1260 -27.25 -71.57 15.78
C ILE A 1260 -26.84 -72.48 14.60
N TYR A 1261 -27.46 -73.65 14.43
CA TYR A 1261 -27.27 -74.47 13.22
C TYR A 1261 -28.47 -75.39 12.94
N TRP A 1262 -28.94 -75.38 11.69
CA TRP A 1262 -29.84 -76.37 11.12
C TRP A 1262 -29.19 -76.96 9.86
N ARG A 1263 -29.08 -78.29 9.81
CA ARG A 1263 -28.59 -79.02 8.63
C ARG A 1263 -29.79 -79.43 7.78
N GLU A 1264 -30.02 -78.77 6.66
CA GLU A 1264 -30.93 -79.30 5.65
C GLU A 1264 -30.23 -80.46 4.90
N ILE A 1265 -30.85 -81.64 4.93
CA ILE A 1265 -30.51 -82.75 4.03
C ILE A 1265 -31.55 -82.71 2.91
N ARG A 1266 -31.11 -82.46 1.67
CA ARG A 1266 -31.97 -82.60 0.49
C ARG A 1266 -32.36 -84.08 0.30
N GLN A 1267 -33.65 -84.34 0.11
CA GLN A 1267 -34.13 -85.47 -0.68
C GLN A 1267 -34.58 -84.95 -2.04
#